data_AF-A0A367QDR6-F1
#
_entry.id   AF-A0A367QDR6-F1
#
_cell.length_a   1.000
_cell.length_b   1.000
_cell.length_c   1.000
_cell.angle_alpha   90.00
_cell.angle_beta   90.00
_cell.angle_gamma   90.00
#
_symmetry.space_group_name_H-M   'P 1'
#
loop_
_entity.id
_entity.type
_entity.pdbx_description
1 polymer ?
#
loop_
_entity_poly.entity_id
_entity_poly.type
_entity_poly.pdbx_seq_one_letter_code
_entity_poly.pdbx_strand_id
1 'polypeptide(L)'
;MMANDSNRFPLQNATQEILDDPNSRPALPDGSSVGDDNFGKAHRYDTGKSPEIALNNKNVVVEVHKSENEDTLWYRVGKVDDGKIDWHQSHKYDDGKEPSVAINNDGVVVEVHKSENHDTLWYHVGRVKDDKIDWHQSHKYDDGKEPSVAINNDGLVVEVHKSENHDTLWYHVGRVKDDKIDWYQSHKYDDGKEPSVAINNDGLVVEVHKSENHDTLWYHVGRVKDDKIDWHQSHKYDDGKEPSVAINNDGLVVEVHKSENHDTLWYHVGRVKGDKIDWHQSHKYDDGKEPSAAINNDGLVVEVHKSENHDTLWYHVGRVKGDKGKSPWNEVHGKNSYCHCACRGAGNNKEKHHSQHTMNVTKGAPYFYAVLTKDNDSIDFPQGAELTIKGPDGTKYDHDIQNKNQLVITSGSSVRYLIIKDPKPGKWEMAMTAPKGVRFHCECNTVPSKDVYRTITNTLSKHNLTIDNRDTDDATGWRGIALLGLGIILVVAGPVGVALGTIGVMAGGVTGGVGALLITQNYSALKNSEFMRLVAKLNEQIDKFIKEAKEKGFRKTIARYRDLLGNISYSEWKILVLRPHKILQGGLLSYALTYRVVEHMENADKQNAVRHTLWQCLLVKGLSKDLATKLGDAHERERPGHKADNLADEINNIKGQRLADEVDSFAKCESRVKEMLKDGKLQLREDLEKNVKLRSNGNPIKIYKKPSIDAGSDYVGRDGDKVKIIGYPKPDDKDWCEIQHKQRNAGGWVLEKFIEFEKVPEPLL
;
A
#
# COMPACT_ATOMS: atom_id res chain seq x y z
N MET A 1 28.22 29.38 -53.44
CA MET A 1 26.76 29.47 -53.24
C MET A 1 26.35 28.35 -52.30
N MET A 2 26.21 28.64 -51.01
CA MET A 2 25.62 27.74 -50.02
C MET A 2 24.21 28.27 -49.71
N ALA A 3 23.20 27.42 -49.87
CA ALA A 3 21.82 27.75 -49.55
C ALA A 3 21.57 27.50 -48.05
N ASN A 4 20.91 28.46 -47.41
CA ASN A 4 20.58 28.53 -46.00
C ASN A 4 19.43 27.59 -45.64
N ASP A 5 19.60 26.82 -44.57
CA ASP A 5 18.67 25.76 -44.11
C ASP A 5 17.90 26.22 -42.85
N SER A 6 17.28 27.41 -42.90
CA SER A 6 16.72 28.10 -41.72
C SER A 6 15.21 27.88 -41.47
N ASN A 7 14.59 26.85 -42.07
CA ASN A 7 13.13 26.64 -41.97
C ASN A 7 12.68 25.37 -41.22
N ARG A 8 13.51 24.77 -40.34
CA ARG A 8 13.14 23.52 -39.65
C ARG A 8 12.60 23.63 -38.22
N PHE A 9 12.59 24.79 -37.56
CA PHE A 9 12.08 24.90 -36.18
C PHE A 9 11.33 26.21 -35.89
N PRO A 10 10.05 26.33 -36.31
CA PRO A 10 9.23 27.53 -36.07
C PRO A 10 9.11 27.89 -34.58
N LEU A 11 9.11 26.87 -33.71
CA LEU A 11 8.94 27.04 -32.27
C LEU A 11 10.19 27.62 -31.58
N GLN A 12 11.39 27.32 -32.08
CA GLN A 12 12.63 27.85 -31.52
C GLN A 12 12.85 29.31 -31.92
N ASN A 13 12.51 29.68 -33.16
CA ASN A 13 12.57 31.07 -33.62
C ASN A 13 11.55 31.95 -32.86
N ALA A 14 10.33 31.45 -32.63
CA ALA A 14 9.32 32.14 -31.83
C ALA A 14 9.75 32.31 -30.35
N THR A 15 10.50 31.35 -29.81
CA THR A 15 11.02 31.44 -28.43
C THR A 15 12.17 32.46 -28.32
N GLN A 16 13.01 32.57 -29.35
CA GLN A 16 14.11 33.51 -29.40
C GLN A 16 13.62 34.96 -29.61
N GLU A 17 12.62 35.20 -30.47
CA GLU A 17 11.98 36.52 -30.66
C GLU A 17 11.39 37.09 -29.35
N ILE A 18 10.79 36.23 -28.51
CA ILE A 18 10.20 36.63 -27.21
C ILE A 18 11.27 37.00 -26.17
N LEU A 19 12.47 36.42 -26.28
CA LEU A 19 13.58 36.68 -25.36
C LEU A 19 14.36 37.94 -25.76
N ASP A 20 14.42 38.25 -27.05
CA ASP A 20 15.20 39.37 -27.59
C ASP A 20 14.43 40.70 -27.59
N ASP A 21 13.08 40.68 -27.59
CA ASP A 21 12.23 41.88 -27.42
C ASP A 21 11.10 41.65 -26.40
N PRO A 22 11.29 42.06 -25.13
CA PRO A 22 10.28 41.92 -24.08
C PRO A 22 8.95 42.66 -24.36
N ASN A 23 8.95 43.63 -25.28
CA ASN A 23 7.77 44.42 -25.65
C ASN A 23 6.95 43.79 -26.80
N SER A 24 7.45 42.72 -27.42
CA SER A 24 6.76 41.97 -28.48
C SER A 24 5.70 40.98 -27.96
N ARG A 25 5.47 40.93 -26.64
CA ARG A 25 4.46 40.05 -26.03
C ARG A 25 3.07 40.44 -26.53
N PRO A 26 2.25 39.48 -27.02
CA PRO A 26 0.82 39.72 -27.19
C PRO A 26 0.24 40.13 -25.83
N ALA A 27 -0.54 41.21 -25.81
CA ALA A 27 -1.33 41.53 -24.63
C ALA A 27 -2.21 40.31 -24.30
N LEU A 28 -2.10 39.82 -23.06
CA LEU A 28 -2.99 38.77 -22.56
C LEU A 28 -4.41 39.33 -22.57
N PRO A 29 -5.43 38.54 -22.94
CA PRO A 29 -6.81 38.94 -22.72
C PRO A 29 -7.01 39.21 -21.23
N ASP A 30 -7.60 40.35 -20.90
CA ASP A 30 -8.09 40.64 -19.56
C ASP A 30 -9.06 39.52 -19.14
N GLY A 31 -8.83 38.93 -17.96
CA GLY A 31 -9.74 37.99 -17.31
C GLY A 31 -9.48 36.51 -17.60
N SER A 32 -8.43 35.92 -17.02
CA SER A 32 -8.38 34.48 -16.80
C SER A 32 -9.14 34.14 -15.51
N SER A 33 -10.37 33.65 -15.64
CA SER A 33 -11.08 32.95 -14.57
C SER A 33 -10.30 31.70 -14.17
N VAL A 34 -10.16 31.49 -12.86
CA VAL A 34 -9.41 30.39 -12.26
C VAL A 34 -10.32 29.17 -12.22
N GLY A 35 -10.19 28.26 -13.19
CA GLY A 35 -10.66 26.87 -13.09
C GLY A 35 -12.17 26.64 -12.92
N ASP A 36 -12.96 26.85 -13.98
CA ASP A 36 -14.32 26.32 -14.15
C ASP A 36 -15.14 26.07 -12.87
N ASP A 37 -15.40 27.19 -12.19
CA ASP A 37 -16.22 27.47 -10.99
C ASP A 37 -17.70 27.01 -11.04
N ASN A 38 -18.05 25.91 -11.70
CA ASN A 38 -19.42 25.40 -11.75
C ASN A 38 -19.52 24.02 -11.13
N PHE A 39 -20.53 23.82 -10.28
CA PHE A 39 -21.00 22.56 -9.69
C PHE A 39 -21.40 21.46 -10.71
N GLY A 40 -20.80 21.44 -11.92
CA GLY A 40 -21.27 20.62 -13.02
C GLY A 40 -22.69 21.02 -13.46
N LYS A 41 -23.31 20.17 -14.27
CA LYS A 41 -24.70 20.36 -14.70
C LYS A 41 -25.66 19.83 -13.63
N ALA A 42 -26.74 20.57 -13.36
CA ALA A 42 -27.82 20.11 -12.50
C ALA A 42 -28.57 18.92 -13.10
N HIS A 43 -28.91 17.94 -12.25
CA HIS A 43 -29.64 16.75 -12.62
C HIS A 43 -30.81 16.50 -11.67
N ARG A 44 -32.03 16.53 -12.18
CA ARG A 44 -33.21 16.10 -11.42
C ARG A 44 -33.09 14.61 -11.07
N TYR A 45 -33.33 14.27 -9.81
CA TYR A 45 -33.34 12.87 -9.35
C TYR A 45 -34.65 12.45 -8.70
N ASP A 46 -35.35 13.35 -8.01
CA ASP A 46 -36.57 13.01 -7.26
C ASP A 46 -37.58 14.17 -7.16
N THR A 47 -38.57 14.00 -6.29
CA THR A 47 -39.49 15.02 -5.80
C THR A 47 -39.55 15.00 -4.27
N GLY A 48 -39.67 16.18 -3.64
CA GLY A 48 -39.57 16.33 -2.18
C GLY A 48 -39.24 17.76 -1.73
N LYS A 49 -38.93 17.89 -0.44
CA LYS A 49 -38.54 19.12 0.26
C LYS A 49 -37.42 18.83 1.26
N SER A 50 -36.63 19.84 1.61
CA SER A 50 -35.55 19.76 2.59
C SER A 50 -34.57 18.61 2.30
N PRO A 51 -33.98 18.55 1.09
CA PRO A 51 -33.00 17.50 0.78
C PRO A 51 -31.69 17.75 1.55
N GLU A 52 -31.12 16.68 2.09
CA GLU A 52 -29.82 16.69 2.76
C GLU A 52 -28.94 15.55 2.24
N ILE A 53 -27.64 15.83 2.09
CA ILE A 53 -26.72 14.93 1.40
C ILE A 53 -25.49 14.59 2.24
N ALA A 54 -25.07 13.33 2.18
CA ALA A 54 -23.81 12.88 2.76
C ALA A 54 -23.00 12.04 1.76
N LEU A 55 -21.68 12.20 1.78
CA LEU A 55 -20.75 11.56 0.86
C LEU A 55 -19.57 10.96 1.64
N ASN A 56 -19.17 9.73 1.32
CA ASN A 56 -17.93 9.14 1.84
C ASN A 56 -16.82 9.02 0.78
N ASN A 57 -15.62 8.62 1.21
CA ASN A 57 -14.44 8.45 0.34
C ASN A 57 -14.52 7.24 -0.59
N LYS A 58 -15.61 6.46 -0.54
CA LYS A 58 -15.90 5.38 -1.50
C LYS A 58 -16.88 5.85 -2.57
N ASN A 59 -17.15 7.15 -2.62
CA ASN A 59 -18.14 7.80 -3.49
C ASN A 59 -19.56 7.29 -3.27
N VAL A 60 -19.85 6.70 -2.10
CA VAL A 60 -21.22 6.35 -1.73
C VAL A 60 -21.88 7.61 -1.22
N VAL A 61 -23.07 7.87 -1.74
CA VAL A 61 -23.91 9.01 -1.43
C VAL A 61 -25.14 8.51 -0.70
N VAL A 62 -25.51 9.20 0.37
CA VAL A 62 -26.80 9.04 1.04
C VAL A 62 -27.51 10.38 0.98
N GLU A 63 -28.73 10.37 0.47
CA GLU A 63 -29.62 11.53 0.48
C GLU A 63 -30.83 11.21 1.32
N VAL A 64 -31.32 12.22 2.05
CA VAL A 64 -32.60 12.17 2.75
C VAL A 64 -33.42 13.41 2.40
N HIS A 65 -34.74 13.28 2.37
CA HIS A 65 -35.64 14.41 2.18
C HIS A 65 -37.00 14.14 2.82
N LYS A 66 -37.79 15.20 2.99
CA LYS A 66 -39.20 15.12 3.32
C LYS A 66 -40.03 15.00 2.05
N SER A 67 -41.11 14.22 2.07
CA SER A 67 -42.06 14.19 0.96
C SER A 67 -42.71 15.56 0.68
N GLU A 68 -43.25 15.74 -0.52
CA GLU A 68 -43.83 17.00 -0.99
C GLU A 68 -45.07 17.40 -0.19
N ASN A 69 -45.88 16.41 0.17
CA ASN A 69 -47.24 16.62 0.67
C ASN A 69 -47.47 16.12 2.10
N GLU A 70 -46.63 15.21 2.59
CA GLU A 70 -46.76 14.62 3.93
C GLU A 70 -45.50 14.86 4.75
N ASP A 71 -45.64 14.76 6.08
CA ASP A 71 -44.52 14.78 7.02
C ASP A 71 -43.89 13.39 7.12
N THR A 72 -43.52 12.83 5.96
CA THR A 72 -42.84 11.55 5.83
C THR A 72 -41.42 11.75 5.31
N LEU A 73 -40.47 10.99 5.83
CA LEU A 73 -39.04 11.07 5.50
C LEU A 73 -38.62 9.91 4.60
N TRP A 74 -37.85 10.25 3.59
CA TRP A 74 -37.40 9.36 2.52
C TRP A 74 -35.89 9.42 2.38
N TYR A 75 -35.28 8.31 1.96
CA TYR A 75 -33.85 8.26 1.68
C TYR A 75 -33.56 7.61 0.32
N ARG A 76 -32.37 7.92 -0.19
CA ARG A 76 -31.75 7.26 -1.33
C ARG A 76 -30.30 6.93 -1.05
N VAL A 77 -29.85 5.83 -1.62
CA VAL A 77 -28.43 5.52 -1.74
C VAL A 77 -28.03 5.67 -3.20
N GLY A 78 -26.86 6.23 -3.44
CA GLY A 78 -26.29 6.31 -4.77
C GLY A 78 -24.78 6.14 -4.75
N LYS A 79 -24.20 6.09 -5.94
CA LYS A 79 -22.75 6.11 -6.10
C LYS A 79 -22.35 7.14 -7.15
N VAL A 80 -21.36 7.97 -6.83
CA VAL A 80 -20.80 8.89 -7.81
C VAL A 80 -19.87 8.13 -8.76
N ASP A 81 -20.22 8.16 -10.04
CA ASP A 81 -19.42 7.62 -11.15
C ASP A 81 -19.48 8.57 -12.35
N ASP A 82 -18.33 8.82 -12.97
CA ASP A 82 -18.17 9.71 -14.14
C ASP A 82 -18.92 11.06 -14.06
N GLY A 83 -18.83 11.72 -12.89
CA GLY A 83 -19.45 13.04 -12.69
C GLY A 83 -20.98 13.02 -12.58
N LYS A 84 -21.58 11.85 -12.34
CA LYS A 84 -23.01 11.66 -12.09
C LYS A 84 -23.24 10.76 -10.89
N ILE A 85 -24.46 10.75 -10.39
CA ILE A 85 -24.87 9.82 -9.33
C ILE A 85 -25.75 8.76 -9.96
N ASP A 86 -25.34 7.50 -9.84
CA ASP A 86 -26.19 6.35 -10.09
C ASP A 86 -27.07 6.13 -8.85
N TRP A 87 -28.30 6.65 -8.92
CA TRP A 87 -29.24 6.61 -7.82
C TRP A 87 -30.04 5.31 -7.80
N HIS A 88 -30.15 4.71 -6.62
CA HIS A 88 -31.10 3.64 -6.37
C HIS A 88 -32.50 4.19 -6.06
N GLN A 89 -33.43 3.28 -5.76
CA GLN A 89 -34.82 3.63 -5.44
C GLN A 89 -34.91 4.49 -4.18
N SER A 90 -35.93 5.35 -4.16
CA SER A 90 -36.30 6.12 -2.96
C SER A 90 -37.14 5.28 -2.02
N HIS A 91 -36.88 5.41 -0.72
CA HIS A 91 -37.47 4.60 0.33
C HIS A 91 -37.92 5.45 1.51
N LYS A 92 -39.22 5.39 1.86
CA LYS A 92 -39.70 5.91 3.14
C LYS A 92 -39.04 5.17 4.30
N TYR A 93 -38.59 5.88 5.33
CA TYR A 93 -37.99 5.28 6.52
C TYR A 93 -38.59 5.74 7.85
N ASP A 94 -39.07 6.99 7.96
CA ASP A 94 -39.72 7.50 9.16
C ASP A 94 -40.77 8.57 8.79
N ASP A 95 -41.40 9.14 9.80
CA ASP A 95 -42.22 10.34 9.76
C ASP A 95 -41.47 11.50 10.44
N GLY A 96 -41.55 12.72 9.90
CA GLY A 96 -40.79 13.87 10.42
C GLY A 96 -40.63 15.05 9.47
N LYS A 97 -39.80 16.01 9.88
CA LYS A 97 -39.45 17.26 9.19
C LYS A 97 -37.97 17.57 9.42
N GLU A 98 -37.40 18.40 8.53
CA GLU A 98 -36.04 18.94 8.70
C GLU A 98 -35.00 17.82 8.95
N PRO A 99 -34.93 16.78 8.08
CA PRO A 99 -33.95 15.72 8.25
C PRO A 99 -32.54 16.25 7.96
N SER A 100 -31.51 15.64 8.53
CA SER A 100 -30.09 15.84 8.22
C SER A 100 -29.35 14.52 8.34
N VAL A 101 -28.39 14.27 7.45
CA VAL A 101 -27.73 12.96 7.33
C VAL A 101 -26.22 13.07 7.22
N ALA A 102 -25.51 12.12 7.82
CA ALA A 102 -24.07 11.97 7.69
C ALA A 102 -23.67 10.51 7.51
N ILE A 103 -22.59 10.26 6.77
CA ILE A 103 -22.07 8.90 6.51
C ILE A 103 -20.55 8.84 6.73
N ASN A 104 -20.07 7.77 7.36
CA ASN A 104 -18.63 7.51 7.47
C ASN A 104 -18.12 6.49 6.42
N ASN A 105 -16.81 6.27 6.35
CA ASN A 105 -16.19 5.36 5.37
C ASN A 105 -16.45 3.88 5.66
N ASP A 106 -16.90 3.53 6.86
CA ASP A 106 -17.37 2.18 7.16
C ASP A 106 -18.81 1.95 6.71
N GLY A 107 -19.50 2.99 6.23
CA GLY A 107 -20.88 2.95 5.75
C GLY A 107 -21.90 3.04 6.88
N VAL A 108 -21.50 3.50 8.07
CA VAL A 108 -22.44 3.86 9.14
C VAL A 108 -23.06 5.21 8.78
N VAL A 109 -24.38 5.27 8.86
CA VAL A 109 -25.20 6.45 8.58
C VAL A 109 -25.82 6.92 9.89
N VAL A 110 -25.74 8.21 10.15
CA VAL A 110 -26.51 8.87 11.20
C VAL A 110 -27.46 9.85 10.53
N GLU A 111 -28.72 9.80 10.92
CA GLU A 111 -29.73 10.75 10.50
C GLU A 111 -30.36 11.37 11.75
N VAL A 112 -30.68 12.66 11.68
CA VAL A 112 -31.43 13.39 12.70
C VAL A 112 -32.57 14.17 12.05
N HIS A 113 -33.71 14.26 12.72
CA HIS A 113 -34.84 15.05 12.25
C HIS A 113 -35.64 15.63 13.42
N LYS A 114 -36.54 16.54 13.08
CA LYS A 114 -37.59 17.01 13.97
C LYS A 114 -38.86 16.20 13.77
N SER A 115 -39.57 15.88 14.84
CA SER A 115 -40.89 15.23 14.74
C SER A 115 -41.92 16.08 13.98
N GLU A 116 -42.96 15.45 13.44
CA GLU A 116 -43.98 16.11 12.61
C GLU A 116 -44.77 17.15 13.38
N ASN A 117 -45.11 16.82 14.63
CA ASN A 117 -46.11 17.55 15.42
C ASN A 117 -45.54 18.29 16.63
N HIS A 118 -44.30 18.03 16.99
CA HIS A 118 -43.65 18.62 18.15
C HIS A 118 -42.25 19.13 17.80
N ASP A 119 -41.75 20.07 18.60
CA ASP A 119 -40.36 20.54 18.50
C ASP A 119 -39.45 19.61 19.30
N THR A 120 -39.48 18.32 18.94
CA THR A 120 -38.66 17.26 19.52
C THR A 120 -37.75 16.68 18.45
N LEU A 121 -36.50 16.39 18.82
CA LEU A 121 -35.46 15.92 17.92
C LEU A 121 -35.22 14.42 18.09
N TRP A 122 -35.10 13.73 16.97
CA TRP A 122 -34.99 12.29 16.85
C TRP A 122 -33.80 11.91 15.98
N TYR A 123 -33.26 10.72 16.18
CA TYR A 123 -32.17 10.21 15.37
C TYR A 123 -32.36 8.75 14.98
N HIS A 124 -31.77 8.39 13.84
CA HIS A 124 -31.50 7.03 13.43
C HIS A 124 -29.98 6.77 13.32
N VAL A 125 -29.61 5.53 13.62
CA VAL A 125 -28.35 4.95 13.15
C VAL A 125 -28.71 3.87 12.14
N GLY A 126 -27.96 3.79 11.06
CA GLY A 126 -28.13 2.75 10.06
C GLY A 126 -26.81 2.36 9.41
N ARG A 127 -26.87 1.38 8.53
CA ARG A 127 -25.70 0.96 7.76
C ARG A 127 -26.05 0.75 6.31
N VAL A 128 -25.25 1.34 5.41
CA VAL A 128 -25.38 1.07 3.98
C VAL A 128 -25.04 -0.40 3.71
N LYS A 129 -25.97 -1.09 3.05
CA LYS A 129 -25.86 -2.47 2.60
C LYS A 129 -26.41 -2.55 1.18
N ASP A 130 -25.48 -2.75 0.24
CA ASP A 130 -25.76 -2.73 -1.19
C ASP A 130 -26.39 -1.38 -1.61
N ASP A 131 -27.65 -1.38 -2.02
CA ASP A 131 -28.42 -0.24 -2.51
C ASP A 131 -29.37 0.38 -1.47
N LYS A 132 -29.30 -0.08 -0.21
CA LYS A 132 -30.22 0.32 0.87
C LYS A 132 -29.50 0.66 2.17
N ILE A 133 -30.25 1.25 3.09
CA ILE A 133 -29.82 1.46 4.48
C ILE A 133 -30.61 0.51 5.36
N ASP A 134 -29.90 -0.29 6.14
CA ASP A 134 -30.46 -1.09 7.23
C ASP A 134 -30.59 -0.16 8.45
N TRP A 135 -31.77 0.46 8.62
CA TRP A 135 -32.04 1.41 9.68
C TRP A 135 -32.39 0.70 10.99
N HIS A 136 -31.83 1.20 12.09
CA HIS A 136 -32.25 0.81 13.43
C HIS A 136 -33.39 1.71 13.93
N GLN A 137 -33.85 1.47 15.16
CA GLN A 137 -34.97 2.18 15.74
C GLN A 137 -34.70 3.70 15.87
N SER A 138 -35.73 4.51 15.60
CA SER A 138 -35.73 5.96 15.84
C SER A 138 -35.72 6.27 17.34
N HIS A 139 -34.92 7.25 17.76
CA HIS A 139 -34.75 7.61 19.17
C HIS A 139 -34.81 9.12 19.38
N LYS A 140 -35.74 9.58 20.22
CA LYS A 140 -35.73 10.96 20.73
C LYS A 140 -34.45 11.22 21.53
N TYR A 141 -33.80 12.36 21.31
CA TYR A 141 -32.59 12.75 22.06
C TYR A 141 -32.66 14.15 22.69
N ASP A 142 -33.35 15.12 22.08
CA ASP A 142 -33.51 16.47 22.65
C ASP A 142 -34.84 17.12 22.20
N ASP A 143 -35.05 18.37 22.60
CA ASP A 143 -36.09 19.28 22.11
C ASP A 143 -35.45 20.40 21.28
N GLY A 144 -36.06 20.79 20.16
CA GLY A 144 -35.45 21.76 19.24
C GLY A 144 -36.04 21.75 17.83
N LYS A 145 -35.36 22.49 16.93
CA LYS A 145 -35.67 22.68 15.50
C LYS A 145 -34.39 22.74 14.69
N GLU A 146 -34.49 22.53 13.38
CA GLU A 146 -33.40 22.71 12.41
C GLU A 146 -32.12 21.94 12.81
N PRO A 147 -32.20 20.61 13.05
CA PRO A 147 -31.03 19.84 13.45
C PRO A 147 -30.09 19.58 12.25
N SER A 148 -28.79 19.58 12.49
CA SER A 148 -27.75 19.19 11.54
C SER A 148 -26.74 18.27 12.20
N VAL A 149 -26.33 17.20 11.51
CA VAL A 149 -25.44 16.17 12.07
C VAL A 149 -24.24 15.88 11.19
N ALA A 150 -23.10 15.58 11.82
CA ALA A 150 -21.89 15.11 11.17
C ALA A 150 -21.24 13.96 11.95
N ILE A 151 -20.62 13.01 11.24
CA ILE A 151 -19.94 11.85 11.82
C ILE A 151 -18.55 11.65 11.21
N ASN A 152 -17.56 11.31 12.03
CA ASN A 152 -16.23 10.91 11.56
C ASN A 152 -16.03 9.38 11.53
N ASN A 153 -14.85 8.93 11.08
CA ASN A 153 -14.58 7.49 10.94
C ASN A 153 -14.36 6.75 12.27
N ASP A 154 -14.14 7.46 13.37
CA ASP A 154 -14.05 6.88 14.71
C ASP A 154 -15.44 6.78 15.40
N GLY A 155 -16.51 7.11 14.66
CA GLY A 155 -17.88 7.11 15.18
C GLY A 155 -18.17 8.28 16.11
N LEU A 156 -17.34 9.32 16.12
CA LEU A 156 -17.63 10.57 16.83
C LEU A 156 -18.69 11.35 16.04
N VAL A 157 -19.75 11.76 16.72
CA VAL A 157 -20.89 12.49 16.17
C VAL A 157 -20.90 13.89 16.77
N VAL A 158 -21.13 14.89 15.93
CA VAL A 158 -21.48 16.24 16.33
C VAL A 158 -22.85 16.56 15.75
N GLU A 159 -23.72 17.11 16.57
CA GLU A 159 -25.03 17.60 16.16
C GLU A 159 -25.19 19.05 16.64
N VAL A 160 -25.87 19.87 15.85
CA VAL A 160 -26.25 21.24 16.18
C VAL A 160 -27.72 21.47 15.85
N HIS A 161 -28.41 22.27 16.66
CA HIS A 161 -29.81 22.65 16.43
C HIS A 161 -30.13 24.03 16.99
N LYS A 162 -31.29 24.55 16.62
CA LYS A 162 -31.89 25.73 17.25
C LYS A 162 -32.85 25.30 18.36
N SER A 163 -32.89 26.06 19.45
CA SER A 163 -33.91 25.88 20.50
C SER A 163 -35.33 25.96 19.93
N GLU A 164 -36.23 25.25 20.57
CA GLU A 164 -37.65 25.19 20.27
C GLU A 164 -38.36 26.55 20.39
N ASN A 165 -37.92 27.40 21.33
CA ASN A 165 -38.60 28.66 21.68
C ASN A 165 -37.78 29.93 21.43
N HIS A 166 -36.47 29.80 21.21
CA HIS A 166 -35.56 30.94 21.08
C HIS A 166 -34.60 30.74 19.92
N ASP A 167 -34.14 31.86 19.35
CA ASP A 167 -33.13 31.89 18.29
C ASP A 167 -31.72 31.69 18.90
N THR A 168 -31.57 30.63 19.68
CA THR A 168 -30.31 30.23 20.33
C THR A 168 -29.88 28.87 19.77
N LEU A 169 -28.59 28.72 19.51
CA LEU A 169 -28.00 27.53 18.92
C LEU A 169 -27.33 26.64 19.97
N TRP A 170 -27.55 25.35 19.85
CA TRP A 170 -27.13 24.31 20.77
C TRP A 170 -26.40 23.20 20.03
N TYR A 171 -25.50 22.49 20.71
CA TYR A 171 -24.81 21.34 20.15
C TYR A 171 -24.76 20.16 21.10
N HIS A 172 -24.68 18.97 20.51
CA HIS A 172 -24.27 17.74 21.16
C HIS A 172 -22.98 17.19 20.58
N VAL A 173 -22.23 16.51 21.44
CA VAL A 173 -21.21 15.53 21.01
C VAL A 173 -21.74 14.15 21.40
N GLY A 174 -21.50 13.15 20.57
CA GLY A 174 -21.88 11.77 20.86
C GLY A 174 -20.93 10.76 20.24
N ARG A 175 -21.11 9.48 20.58
CA ARG A 175 -20.40 8.39 19.91
C ARG A 175 -21.37 7.30 19.48
N VAL A 176 -21.24 6.86 18.23
CA VAL A 176 -21.94 5.66 17.78
C VAL A 176 -21.39 4.44 18.52
N LYS A 177 -22.30 3.70 19.13
CA LYS A 177 -22.01 2.45 19.84
C LYS A 177 -23.08 1.44 19.49
N ASP A 178 -22.65 0.38 18.83
CA ASP A 178 -23.53 -0.58 18.18
C ASP A 178 -24.51 0.16 17.25
N ASP A 179 -25.79 0.14 17.58
CA ASP A 179 -26.90 0.65 16.75
C ASP A 179 -27.50 1.96 17.32
N LYS A 180 -26.78 2.63 18.23
CA LYS A 180 -27.23 3.84 18.96
C LYS A 180 -26.13 4.88 19.07
N ILE A 181 -26.52 6.09 19.50
CA ILE A 181 -25.58 7.15 19.87
C ILE A 181 -25.63 7.34 21.39
N ASP A 182 -24.47 7.19 22.02
CA ASP A 182 -24.25 7.61 23.41
C ASP A 182 -23.98 9.14 23.39
N TRP A 183 -25.04 9.93 23.55
CA TRP A 183 -24.97 11.40 23.58
C TRP A 183 -24.41 11.94 24.90
N TYR A 184 -23.57 12.97 24.80
CA TYR A 184 -23.17 13.82 25.92
C TYR A 184 -24.17 14.97 26.11
N GLN A 185 -23.91 15.81 27.12
CA GLN A 185 -24.78 16.92 27.48
C GLN A 185 -24.91 17.94 26.33
N SER A 186 -26.13 18.49 26.16
CA SER A 186 -26.41 19.60 25.24
C SER A 186 -25.81 20.92 25.75
N HIS A 187 -25.26 21.73 24.85
CA HIS A 187 -24.59 22.98 25.19
C HIS A 187 -24.99 24.12 24.24
N LYS A 188 -25.50 25.23 24.77
CA LYS A 188 -25.65 26.48 24.03
C LYS A 188 -24.27 27.01 23.61
N TYR A 189 -24.11 27.45 22.37
CA TYR A 189 -22.86 28.02 21.87
C TYR A 189 -22.98 29.39 21.20
N ASP A 190 -24.08 29.70 20.52
CA ASP A 190 -24.32 31.01 19.89
C ASP A 190 -25.82 31.35 19.85
N ASP A 191 -26.16 32.48 19.25
CA ASP A 191 -27.50 32.90 18.86
C ASP A 191 -27.62 32.87 17.32
N GLY A 192 -28.73 32.38 16.77
CA GLY A 192 -28.88 32.19 15.32
C GLY A 192 -30.03 31.27 14.91
N LYS A 193 -30.06 30.97 13.60
CA LYS A 193 -31.03 30.09 12.91
C LYS A 193 -30.34 29.27 11.83
N GLU A 194 -30.97 28.18 11.41
CA GLU A 194 -30.54 27.37 10.27
C GLU A 194 -29.06 26.91 10.40
N PRO A 195 -28.66 26.27 11.52
CA PRO A 195 -27.28 25.84 11.70
C PRO A 195 -26.96 24.60 10.85
N SER A 196 -25.74 24.52 10.33
CA SER A 196 -25.19 23.36 9.63
C SER A 196 -23.79 23.05 10.13
N VAL A 197 -23.47 21.78 10.35
CA VAL A 197 -22.19 21.34 10.94
C VAL A 197 -21.49 20.27 10.12
N ALA A 198 -20.15 20.34 10.08
CA ALA A 198 -19.30 19.31 9.52
C ALA A 198 -18.09 19.01 10.42
N ILE A 199 -17.66 17.75 10.47
CA ILE A 199 -16.51 17.29 11.25
C ILE A 199 -15.57 16.44 10.40
N ASN A 200 -14.26 16.61 10.59
CA ASN A 200 -13.25 15.75 9.99
C ASN A 200 -12.69 14.69 10.96
N ASN A 201 -11.80 13.82 10.48
CA ASN A 201 -11.22 12.76 11.33
C ASN A 201 -10.30 13.26 12.45
N ASP A 202 -9.78 14.48 12.35
CA ASP A 202 -8.94 15.10 13.40
C ASP A 202 -9.78 15.79 14.48
N GLY A 203 -11.11 15.66 14.41
CA GLY A 203 -12.04 16.32 15.31
C GLY A 203 -12.13 17.83 15.09
N LEU A 204 -11.70 18.34 13.92
CA LEU A 204 -11.95 19.72 13.50
C LEU A 204 -13.42 19.85 13.09
N VAL A 205 -14.10 20.84 13.66
CA VAL A 205 -15.51 21.13 13.43
C VAL A 205 -15.63 22.49 12.75
N VAL A 206 -16.46 22.55 11.71
CA VAL A 206 -16.93 23.82 11.14
C VAL A 206 -18.43 23.84 11.26
N GLU A 207 -18.96 24.97 11.73
CA GLU A 207 -20.39 25.23 11.79
C GLU A 207 -20.67 26.54 11.06
N VAL A 208 -21.81 26.61 10.39
CA VAL A 208 -22.34 27.83 9.76
C VAL A 208 -23.80 28.02 10.13
N HIS A 209 -24.23 29.27 10.30
CA HIS A 209 -25.62 29.63 10.57
C HIS A 209 -25.98 31.00 10.02
N LYS A 210 -27.27 31.31 10.02
CA LYS A 210 -27.82 32.64 9.77
C LYS A 210 -28.07 33.38 11.08
N SER A 211 -27.87 34.69 11.10
CA SER A 211 -28.28 35.53 12.23
C SER A 211 -29.79 35.43 12.49
N GLU A 212 -30.16 35.67 13.74
CA GLU A 212 -31.52 35.67 14.29
C GLU A 212 -32.46 36.62 13.54
N ASN A 213 -31.95 37.82 13.21
CA ASN A 213 -32.76 38.94 12.74
C ASN A 213 -32.35 39.47 11.36
N HIS A 214 -31.23 39.00 10.82
CA HIS A 214 -30.70 39.46 9.55
C HIS A 214 -30.30 38.28 8.69
N ASP A 215 -30.41 38.45 7.37
CA ASP A 215 -29.97 37.47 6.38
C ASP A 215 -28.45 37.56 6.18
N THR A 216 -27.70 37.52 7.29
CA THR A 216 -26.24 37.50 7.33
C THR A 216 -25.78 36.12 7.78
N LEU A 217 -24.75 35.58 7.13
CA LEU A 217 -24.21 34.26 7.40
C LEU A 217 -22.93 34.33 8.24
N TRP A 218 -22.83 33.44 9.22
CA TRP A 218 -21.77 33.37 10.21
C TRP A 218 -21.20 31.96 10.29
N TYR A 219 -19.94 31.84 10.70
CA TYR A 219 -19.30 30.54 10.90
C TYR A 219 -18.52 30.47 12.21
N HIS A 220 -18.42 29.25 12.74
CA HIS A 220 -17.47 28.86 13.77
C HIS A 220 -16.47 27.82 13.27
N VAL A 221 -15.25 27.89 13.82
CA VAL A 221 -14.28 26.79 13.78
C VAL A 221 -14.10 26.31 15.21
N GLY A 222 -14.11 25.00 15.42
CA GLY A 222 -13.91 24.40 16.73
C GLY A 222 -13.16 23.08 16.66
N ARG A 223 -12.83 22.53 17.82
CA ARG A 223 -12.30 21.16 17.93
C ARG A 223 -13.01 20.39 19.01
N VAL A 224 -13.36 19.14 18.71
CA VAL A 224 -13.87 18.23 19.73
C VAL A 224 -12.74 17.87 20.70
N LYS A 225 -12.98 18.11 21.98
CA LYS A 225 -12.09 17.77 23.09
C LYS A 225 -12.91 17.07 24.16
N ASP A 226 -12.62 15.79 24.35
CA ASP A 226 -13.37 14.90 25.23
C ASP A 226 -14.85 14.81 24.81
N ASP A 227 -15.75 15.41 25.58
CA ASP A 227 -17.21 15.41 25.41
C ASP A 227 -17.78 16.77 24.96
N LYS A 228 -16.91 17.73 24.59
CA LYS A 228 -17.29 19.10 24.23
C LYS A 228 -16.58 19.60 22.99
N ILE A 229 -17.07 20.71 22.44
CA ILE A 229 -16.40 21.45 21.37
C ILE A 229 -15.78 22.70 21.98
N ASP A 230 -14.49 22.88 21.75
CA ASP A 230 -13.78 24.13 22.04
C ASP A 230 -13.96 25.06 20.82
N TRP A 231 -14.99 25.90 20.88
CA TRP A 231 -15.36 26.83 19.81
C TRP A 231 -14.48 28.08 19.82
N HIS A 232 -14.02 28.49 18.65
CA HIS A 232 -13.45 29.82 18.44
C HIS A 232 -14.55 30.87 18.18
N GLN A 233 -14.14 32.12 17.98
CA GLN A 233 -15.06 33.23 17.77
C GLN A 233 -15.91 33.03 16.51
N SER A 234 -17.18 33.44 16.58
CA SER A 234 -18.10 33.52 15.44
C SER A 234 -17.67 34.62 14.46
N HIS A 235 -17.72 34.34 13.16
CA HIS A 235 -17.29 35.26 12.11
C HIS A 235 -18.33 35.38 10.99
N LYS A 236 -18.81 36.60 10.73
CA LYS A 236 -19.60 36.90 9.53
C LYS A 236 -18.74 36.65 8.27
N TYR A 237 -19.30 35.98 7.27
CA TYR A 237 -18.60 35.75 5.99
C TYR A 237 -19.38 36.16 4.74
N ASP A 238 -20.71 36.08 4.74
CA ASP A 238 -21.55 36.51 3.61
C ASP A 238 -22.95 36.96 4.07
N ASP A 239 -23.83 37.26 3.12
CA ASP A 239 -25.27 37.49 3.30
C ASP A 239 -26.07 36.40 2.55
N GLY A 240 -27.13 35.86 3.17
CA GLY A 240 -27.87 34.73 2.62
C GLY A 240 -28.78 34.02 3.63
N LYS A 241 -29.31 32.86 3.21
CA LYS A 241 -30.22 31.97 3.95
C LYS A 241 -29.89 30.52 3.67
N GLU A 242 -30.35 29.63 4.55
CA GLU A 242 -30.26 28.17 4.35
C GLU A 242 -28.82 27.69 4.08
N PRO A 243 -27.82 28.06 4.92
CA PRO A 243 -26.44 27.65 4.68
C PRO A 243 -26.22 26.16 5.00
N SER A 244 -25.36 25.51 4.22
CA SER A 244 -24.91 24.14 4.44
C SER A 244 -23.40 24.04 4.24
N VAL A 245 -22.70 23.34 5.14
CA VAL A 245 -21.24 23.26 5.13
C VAL A 245 -20.73 21.83 5.12
N ALA A 246 -19.64 21.60 4.40
CA ALA A 246 -18.91 20.35 4.37
C ALA A 246 -17.39 20.59 4.47
N ILE A 247 -16.69 19.70 5.18
CA ILE A 247 -15.23 19.76 5.34
C ILE A 247 -14.59 18.40 5.07
N ASN A 248 -13.42 18.39 4.44
CA ASN A 248 -12.62 17.18 4.29
C ASN A 248 -11.44 17.12 5.29
N ASN A 249 -10.70 16.01 5.31
CA ASN A 249 -9.57 15.85 6.24
C ASN A 249 -8.41 16.81 5.97
N ASP A 250 -8.31 17.34 4.75
CA ASP A 250 -7.31 18.35 4.41
C ASP A 250 -7.67 19.73 4.97
N GLY A 251 -8.89 19.92 5.50
CA GLY A 251 -9.40 21.20 5.97
C GLY A 251 -9.91 22.11 4.84
N LEU A 252 -10.18 21.55 3.67
CA LEU A 252 -10.92 22.22 2.60
C LEU A 252 -12.41 22.24 2.97
N VAL A 253 -13.01 23.41 2.89
CA VAL A 253 -14.39 23.68 3.24
C VAL A 253 -15.15 24.07 1.98
N VAL A 254 -16.34 23.50 1.82
CA VAL A 254 -17.34 23.96 0.85
C VAL A 254 -18.57 24.37 1.63
N GLU A 255 -19.07 25.54 1.33
CA GLU A 255 -20.32 26.06 1.88
C GLU A 255 -21.24 26.42 0.71
N VAL A 256 -22.53 26.16 0.87
CA VAL A 256 -23.58 26.53 -0.09
C VAL A 256 -24.72 27.21 0.65
N HIS A 257 -25.33 28.22 0.03
CA HIS A 257 -26.48 28.93 0.58
C HIS A 257 -27.38 29.47 -0.52
N LYS A 258 -28.58 29.90 -0.13
CA LYS A 258 -29.48 30.67 -0.98
C LYS A 258 -29.29 32.16 -0.73
N SER A 259 -29.39 32.97 -1.79
CA SER A 259 -29.42 34.44 -1.65
C SER A 259 -30.55 34.89 -0.72
N GLU A 260 -30.31 36.02 -0.07
CA GLU A 260 -31.20 36.69 0.84
C GLU A 260 -32.52 37.15 0.18
N ASN A 261 -32.48 37.55 -1.10
CA ASN A 261 -33.61 38.16 -1.79
C ASN A 261 -34.14 37.36 -2.99
N HIS A 262 -33.40 36.37 -3.45
CA HIS A 262 -33.73 35.61 -4.66
C HIS A 262 -33.53 34.11 -4.43
N ASP A 263 -34.28 33.29 -5.17
CA ASP A 263 -34.12 31.83 -5.16
C ASP A 263 -32.90 31.40 -6.01
N THR A 264 -31.77 32.08 -5.80
CA THR A 264 -30.49 31.78 -6.45
C THR A 264 -29.55 31.13 -5.44
N LEU A 265 -28.80 30.12 -5.86
CA LEU A 265 -27.89 29.35 -5.03
C LEU A 265 -26.44 29.78 -5.26
N TRP A 266 -25.71 29.90 -4.16
CA TRP A 266 -24.35 30.44 -4.08
C TRP A 266 -23.46 29.50 -3.28
N TYR A 267 -22.17 29.57 -3.53
CA TYR A 267 -21.20 28.77 -2.79
C TYR A 267 -19.92 29.51 -2.46
N HIS A 268 -19.31 29.08 -1.38
CA HIS A 268 -17.94 29.37 -1.03
C HIS A 268 -17.07 28.13 -1.03
N VAL A 269 -15.81 28.35 -1.38
CA VAL A 269 -14.72 27.41 -1.11
C VAL A 269 -13.74 28.10 -0.18
N GLY A 270 -13.27 27.41 0.83
CA GLY A 270 -12.28 27.96 1.75
C GLY A 270 -11.39 26.90 2.35
N ARG A 271 -10.39 27.34 3.12
CA ARG A 271 -9.52 26.43 3.87
C ARG A 271 -9.38 26.87 5.31
N VAL A 272 -9.53 25.94 6.24
CA VAL A 272 -9.27 26.22 7.66
C VAL A 272 -7.79 26.54 7.87
N LYS A 273 -7.50 27.71 8.44
CA LYS A 273 -6.17 28.19 8.83
C LYS A 273 -6.21 28.64 10.28
N GLY A 274 -5.78 27.76 11.18
CA GLY A 274 -5.86 28.01 12.63
C GLY A 274 -7.30 27.98 13.10
N ASP A 275 -7.79 29.09 13.62
CA ASP A 275 -9.13 29.31 14.15
C ASP A 275 -10.09 29.99 13.17
N LYS A 276 -9.68 30.17 11.90
CA LYS A 276 -10.47 30.86 10.87
C LYS A 276 -10.51 30.07 9.56
N ILE A 277 -11.44 30.45 8.69
CA ILE A 277 -11.52 29.96 7.32
C ILE A 277 -11.03 31.09 6.40
N ASP A 278 -10.06 30.76 5.55
CA ASP A 278 -9.63 31.61 4.45
C ASP A 278 -10.56 31.36 3.26
N TRP A 279 -11.61 32.17 3.16
CA TRP A 279 -12.66 32.03 2.15
C TRP A 279 -12.25 32.64 0.82
N HIS A 280 -12.60 31.95 -0.26
CA HIS A 280 -12.59 32.50 -1.60
C HIS A 280 -13.88 33.31 -1.83
N GLN A 281 -13.94 33.98 -2.97
CA GLN A 281 -15.12 34.72 -3.38
C GLN A 281 -16.36 33.82 -3.46
N SER A 282 -17.53 34.36 -3.13
CA SER A 282 -18.83 33.71 -3.31
C SER A 282 -19.22 33.66 -4.79
N HIS A 283 -19.75 32.53 -5.26
CA HIS A 283 -20.14 32.35 -6.65
C HIS A 283 -21.56 31.79 -6.76
N LYS A 284 -22.41 32.43 -7.56
CA LYS A 284 -23.71 31.86 -7.96
C LYS A 284 -23.47 30.64 -8.86
N TYR A 285 -24.15 29.53 -8.60
CA TYR A 285 -24.03 28.30 -9.41
C TYR A 285 -25.35 27.77 -9.99
N ASP A 286 -26.49 27.99 -9.33
CA ASP A 286 -27.80 27.57 -9.83
C ASP A 286 -28.93 28.43 -9.24
N ASP A 287 -30.17 28.05 -9.52
CA ASP A 287 -31.42 28.59 -8.98
C ASP A 287 -32.18 27.50 -8.20
N GLY A 288 -32.63 27.79 -6.98
CA GLY A 288 -33.26 26.82 -6.09
C GLY A 288 -33.40 27.28 -4.64
N LYS A 289 -33.71 26.32 -3.77
CA LYS A 289 -33.93 26.47 -2.32
C LYS A 289 -33.38 25.26 -1.58
N GLU A 290 -33.11 25.44 -0.29
CA GLU A 290 -32.71 24.37 0.63
C GLU A 290 -31.49 23.59 0.09
N PRO A 291 -30.36 24.26 -0.23
CA PRO A 291 -29.17 23.57 -0.73
C PRO A 291 -28.46 22.81 0.40
N SER A 292 -27.89 21.66 0.07
CA SER A 292 -27.06 20.87 0.97
C SER A 292 -25.84 20.33 0.23
N ALA A 293 -24.66 20.39 0.84
CA ALA A 293 -23.41 19.98 0.23
C ALA A 293 -22.66 18.93 1.06
N ALA A 294 -21.96 18.02 0.35
CA ALA A 294 -21.03 17.08 0.95
C ALA A 294 -19.74 17.00 0.12
N ILE A 295 -18.60 16.87 0.80
CA ILE A 295 -17.27 16.76 0.19
C ILE A 295 -16.52 15.52 0.69
N ASN A 296 -15.77 14.86 -0.19
CA ASN A 296 -14.85 13.79 0.19
C ASN A 296 -13.38 14.23 0.16
N ASN A 297 -12.48 13.35 0.60
CA ASN A 297 -11.04 13.66 0.66
C ASN A 297 -10.37 13.81 -0.72
N ASP A 298 -11.02 13.37 -1.80
CA ASP A 298 -10.54 13.60 -3.17
C ASP A 298 -10.96 14.97 -3.74
N GLY A 299 -11.69 15.78 -2.96
CA GLY A 299 -12.27 17.05 -3.37
C GLY A 299 -13.49 16.88 -4.29
N LEU A 300 -14.08 15.68 -4.36
CA LEU A 300 -15.37 15.48 -5.01
C LEU A 300 -16.45 16.10 -4.13
N VAL A 301 -17.31 16.91 -4.74
CA VAL A 301 -18.42 17.58 -4.07
C VAL A 301 -19.71 17.09 -4.70
N VAL A 302 -20.68 16.77 -3.86
CA VAL A 302 -22.08 16.59 -4.26
C VAL A 302 -22.87 17.68 -3.58
N GLU A 303 -23.74 18.33 -4.35
CA GLU A 303 -24.75 19.23 -3.80
C GLU A 303 -26.13 18.74 -4.23
N VAL A 304 -27.12 18.97 -3.38
CA VAL A 304 -28.53 18.77 -3.68
C VAL A 304 -29.33 20.01 -3.31
N HIS A 305 -30.42 20.27 -4.02
CA HIS A 305 -31.36 21.34 -3.70
C HIS A 305 -32.77 21.03 -4.22
N LYS A 306 -33.74 21.81 -3.73
CA LYS A 306 -35.10 21.85 -4.29
C LYS A 306 -35.22 22.96 -5.33
N SER A 307 -35.96 22.71 -6.40
CA SER A 307 -36.33 23.73 -7.39
C SER A 307 -37.03 24.94 -6.73
N GLU A 308 -36.86 26.12 -7.34
CA GLU A 308 -37.49 27.38 -6.91
C GLU A 308 -39.03 27.28 -6.78
N ASN A 309 -39.66 26.63 -7.77
CA ASN A 309 -41.09 26.73 -8.05
C ASN A 309 -41.82 25.37 -7.96
N HIS A 310 -41.08 24.28 -7.84
CA HIS A 310 -41.63 22.93 -7.81
C HIS A 310 -40.93 22.10 -6.73
N ASP A 311 -41.66 21.16 -6.15
CA ASP A 311 -41.12 20.19 -5.19
C ASP A 311 -40.33 19.09 -5.93
N THR A 312 -39.44 19.48 -6.84
CA THR A 312 -38.51 18.59 -7.56
C THR A 312 -37.12 18.76 -6.99
N LEU A 313 -36.40 17.65 -6.81
CA LEU A 313 -35.07 17.61 -6.23
C LEU A 313 -34.00 17.42 -7.30
N TRP A 314 -32.92 18.19 -7.18
CA TRP A 314 -31.83 18.30 -8.14
C TRP A 314 -30.50 18.08 -7.45
N TYR A 315 -29.54 17.54 -8.18
CA TYR A 315 -28.18 17.37 -7.68
C TYR A 315 -27.15 17.91 -8.67
N HIS A 316 -26.01 18.26 -8.09
CA HIS A 316 -24.79 18.63 -8.75
C HIS A 316 -23.66 17.70 -8.34
N VAL A 317 -22.73 17.47 -9.27
CA VAL A 317 -21.47 16.79 -8.99
C VAL A 317 -20.34 17.65 -9.52
N GLY A 318 -19.51 18.12 -8.61
CA GLY A 318 -18.38 18.98 -8.90
C GLY A 318 -17.09 18.41 -8.33
N ARG A 319 -15.98 19.07 -8.67
CA ARG A 319 -14.71 18.87 -7.98
C ARG A 319 -14.16 20.22 -7.61
N VAL A 320 -14.00 20.45 -6.32
CA VAL A 320 -13.33 21.64 -5.83
C VAL A 320 -11.85 21.31 -5.74
N LYS A 321 -11.07 21.93 -6.63
CA LYS A 321 -9.62 21.97 -6.51
C LYS A 321 -9.32 23.13 -5.57
N GLY A 322 -9.17 22.86 -4.28
CA GLY A 322 -8.57 23.86 -3.38
C GLY A 322 -7.29 24.39 -4.01
N ASP A 323 -7.09 25.71 -3.96
CA ASP A 323 -5.95 26.41 -4.58
C ASP A 323 -4.68 25.58 -4.44
N LYS A 324 -4.24 25.02 -5.56
CA LYS A 324 -3.04 24.18 -5.72
C LYS A 324 -2.68 23.33 -4.49
N GLY A 325 -3.46 22.28 -4.28
CA GLY A 325 -2.91 21.09 -3.64
C GLY A 325 -3.99 20.13 -3.19
N LYS A 326 -4.17 19.02 -3.91
CA LYS A 326 -4.25 17.75 -3.17
C LYS A 326 -3.11 17.82 -2.16
N SER A 327 -3.35 17.60 -0.86
CA SER A 327 -2.24 17.23 -0.01
C SER A 327 -1.52 16.12 -0.77
N PRO A 328 -0.26 16.32 -1.17
CA PRO A 328 0.41 15.30 -1.97
C PRO A 328 0.65 14.05 -1.12
N TRP A 329 0.35 14.12 0.17
CA TRP A 329 0.38 13.07 1.16
C TRP A 329 -0.96 12.34 1.22
N ASN A 330 -0.92 11.04 0.94
CA ASN A 330 -2.02 10.12 1.14
C ASN A 330 -1.79 9.38 2.47
N GLU A 331 -2.56 9.68 3.51
CA GLU A 331 -2.47 9.00 4.82
C GLU A 331 -3.69 8.09 5.05
N VAL A 332 -3.46 6.88 5.54
CA VAL A 332 -4.50 5.95 5.98
C VAL A 332 -4.11 5.26 7.29
N HIS A 333 -5.10 5.04 8.14
CA HIS A 333 -4.92 4.36 9.41
C HIS A 333 -5.51 2.96 9.38
N GLY A 334 -4.82 2.03 10.02
CA GLY A 334 -5.22 0.65 10.18
C GLY A 334 -5.27 0.22 11.63
N LYS A 335 -5.79 -0.99 11.83
CA LYS A 335 -5.76 -1.65 13.14
C LYS A 335 -4.31 -1.87 13.61
N ASN A 336 -4.15 -2.26 14.87
CA ASN A 336 -2.85 -2.68 15.43
C ASN A 336 -1.75 -1.61 15.30
N SER A 337 -2.12 -0.33 15.44
CA SER A 337 -1.21 0.81 15.35
C SER A 337 -0.58 1.00 13.97
N TYR A 338 -1.22 0.49 12.92
CA TYR A 338 -0.78 0.70 11.54
C TYR A 338 -1.19 2.08 11.04
N CYS A 339 -0.27 2.77 10.40
CA CYS A 339 -0.48 4.00 9.67
C CYS A 339 0.40 3.93 8.42
N HIS A 340 -0.15 4.35 7.29
CA HIS A 340 0.56 4.46 6.03
C HIS A 340 0.41 5.87 5.52
N CYS A 341 1.51 6.49 5.14
CA CYS A 341 1.52 7.81 4.56
C CYS A 341 2.46 7.84 3.34
N ALA A 342 2.03 8.41 2.22
CA ALA A 342 2.85 8.48 1.01
C ALA A 342 2.74 9.82 0.28
N CYS A 343 3.87 10.39 -0.16
CA CYS A 343 3.93 11.60 -0.97
C CYS A 343 4.63 11.38 -2.30
N ARG A 344 4.04 11.89 -3.39
CA ARG A 344 4.55 11.67 -4.75
C ARG A 344 4.68 12.96 -5.54
N GLY A 345 5.75 13.05 -6.33
CA GLY A 345 5.97 14.11 -7.31
C GLY A 345 6.12 13.54 -8.72
N ALA A 346 5.24 13.95 -9.63
CA ALA A 346 5.34 13.56 -11.03
C ALA A 346 6.45 14.34 -11.77
N GLY A 347 7.11 13.70 -12.74
CA GLY A 347 8.28 14.29 -13.42
C GLY A 347 7.95 15.41 -14.38
N ASN A 348 6.67 15.53 -14.75
CA ASN A 348 6.12 16.60 -15.56
C ASN A 348 5.59 17.77 -14.73
N ASN A 349 5.79 17.76 -13.39
CA ASN A 349 5.38 18.86 -12.54
C ASN A 349 6.05 20.16 -13.02
N LYS A 350 5.20 21.11 -13.46
CA LYS A 350 5.64 22.40 -14.02
C LYS A 350 6.09 23.40 -12.94
N GLU A 351 5.95 23.04 -11.67
CA GLU A 351 6.18 23.88 -10.50
C GLU A 351 7.08 23.16 -9.48
N LYS A 352 7.70 23.93 -8.57
CA LYS A 352 8.46 23.40 -7.44
C LYS A 352 7.50 22.73 -6.46
N HIS A 353 7.84 21.55 -5.97
CA HIS A 353 7.09 20.86 -4.92
C HIS A 353 7.49 21.39 -3.55
N HIS A 354 6.51 21.76 -2.73
CA HIS A 354 6.68 22.04 -1.31
C HIS A 354 5.44 21.58 -0.56
N SER A 355 5.58 20.64 0.36
CA SER A 355 4.48 20.19 1.21
C SER A 355 4.95 19.86 2.61
N GLN A 356 4.03 19.98 3.57
CA GLN A 356 4.21 19.55 4.95
C GLN A 356 3.07 18.63 5.32
N HIS A 357 3.33 17.70 6.24
CA HIS A 357 2.35 16.74 6.70
C HIS A 357 2.69 16.28 8.12
N THR A 358 1.66 15.98 8.90
CA THR A 358 1.81 15.48 10.27
C THR A 358 1.07 14.17 10.39
N MET A 359 1.81 13.08 10.60
CA MET A 359 1.25 11.74 10.80
C MET A 359 1.18 11.44 12.30
N ASN A 360 0.04 10.96 12.78
CA ASN A 360 -0.15 10.63 14.18
C ASN A 360 0.17 9.15 14.46
N VAL A 361 1.35 8.88 15.06
CA VAL A 361 1.75 7.51 15.43
C VAL A 361 1.08 7.11 16.74
N THR A 362 0.24 6.08 16.70
CA THR A 362 -0.44 5.57 17.89
C THR A 362 0.47 4.66 18.71
N LYS A 363 0.18 4.54 20.01
CA LYS A 363 0.95 3.70 20.93
C LYS A 363 0.93 2.24 20.48
N GLY A 364 2.08 1.57 20.61
CA GLY A 364 2.22 0.14 20.37
C GLY A 364 2.71 -0.26 18.98
N ALA A 365 2.97 0.71 18.09
CA ALA A 365 3.69 0.43 16.84
C ALA A 365 5.11 -0.08 17.15
N PRO A 366 5.51 -1.29 16.75
CA PRO A 366 6.87 -1.80 16.95
C PRO A 366 7.94 -1.03 16.17
N TYR A 367 7.58 -0.48 15.00
CA TYR A 367 8.50 0.30 14.16
C TYR A 367 7.77 1.43 13.46
N PHE A 368 8.47 2.55 13.25
CA PHE A 368 8.15 3.59 12.28
C PHE A 368 9.29 3.63 11.26
N TYR A 369 8.98 3.67 9.98
CA TYR A 369 9.99 3.80 8.93
C TYR A 369 9.57 4.80 7.87
N ALA A 370 10.57 5.44 7.25
CA ALA A 370 10.38 6.30 6.10
C ALA A 370 11.43 6.04 5.02
N VAL A 371 11.04 6.17 3.76
CA VAL A 371 11.90 5.97 2.59
C VAL A 371 11.62 7.02 1.54
N LEU A 372 12.67 7.60 0.96
CA LEU A 372 12.61 8.50 -0.18
C LEU A 372 13.34 7.90 -1.40
N THR A 373 12.60 7.65 -2.48
CA THR A 373 13.10 7.16 -3.76
C THR A 373 12.70 8.06 -4.93
N LYS A 374 13.31 7.83 -6.09
CA LYS A 374 13.03 8.56 -7.34
C LYS A 374 11.62 8.30 -7.86
N ASP A 375 11.13 7.06 -7.76
CA ASP A 375 9.77 6.63 -8.10
C ASP A 375 9.49 5.25 -7.46
N ASN A 376 8.31 4.66 -7.73
CA ASN A 376 7.89 3.37 -7.17
C ASN A 376 8.79 2.19 -7.62
N ASP A 377 9.44 2.31 -8.77
CA ASP A 377 10.20 1.24 -9.41
C ASP A 377 11.72 1.40 -9.25
N SER A 378 12.16 2.44 -8.53
CA SER A 378 13.56 2.78 -8.34
C SER A 378 13.95 2.77 -6.87
N ILE A 379 15.18 2.33 -6.60
CA ILE A 379 15.85 2.47 -5.30
C ILE A 379 16.76 3.70 -5.24
N ASP A 380 16.85 4.43 -6.35
CA ASP A 380 17.72 5.59 -6.49
C ASP A 380 17.17 6.74 -5.66
N PHE A 381 18.08 7.50 -5.08
CA PHE A 381 17.73 8.72 -4.39
C PHE A 381 17.33 9.80 -5.42
N PRO A 382 16.20 10.50 -5.24
CA PRO A 382 15.79 11.61 -6.11
C PRO A 382 16.69 12.82 -5.89
N GLN A 383 17.72 12.98 -6.74
CA GLN A 383 18.64 14.11 -6.63
C GLN A 383 17.87 15.44 -6.68
N GLY A 384 18.04 16.25 -5.63
CA GLY A 384 17.38 17.54 -5.47
C GLY A 384 16.10 17.51 -4.62
N ALA A 385 15.52 16.33 -4.34
CA ALA A 385 14.40 16.25 -3.40
C ALA A 385 14.89 16.14 -1.95
N GLU A 386 14.18 16.81 -1.05
CA GLU A 386 14.51 16.91 0.36
C GLU A 386 13.31 16.47 1.22
N LEU A 387 13.53 15.44 2.04
CA LEU A 387 12.60 14.99 3.08
C LEU A 387 13.20 15.32 4.45
N THR A 388 12.47 16.07 5.27
CA THR A 388 12.82 16.29 6.68
C THR A 388 11.78 15.64 7.57
N ILE A 389 12.22 14.99 8.65
CA ILE A 389 11.33 14.32 9.62
C ILE A 389 11.67 14.80 11.03
N LYS A 390 10.64 15.15 11.80
CA LYS A 390 10.74 15.55 13.20
C LYS A 390 9.77 14.75 14.07
N GLY A 391 10.29 14.18 15.15
CA GLY A 391 9.53 13.37 16.10
C GLY A 391 8.70 14.22 17.08
N PRO A 392 7.78 13.59 17.84
CA PRO A 392 6.88 14.28 18.78
C PRO A 392 7.58 15.06 19.90
N ASP A 393 8.83 14.69 20.21
CA ASP A 393 9.67 15.34 21.22
C ASP A 393 10.54 16.48 20.65
N GLY A 394 10.35 16.83 19.38
CA GLY A 394 11.15 17.83 18.69
C GLY A 394 12.45 17.30 18.07
N THR A 395 12.77 16.01 18.23
CA THR A 395 13.97 15.41 17.62
C THR A 395 13.91 15.50 16.11
N LYS A 396 14.90 16.15 15.50
CA LYS A 396 15.07 16.19 14.04
C LYS A 396 15.96 15.04 13.60
N TYR A 397 15.58 14.38 12.51
CA TYR A 397 16.33 13.27 11.92
C TYR A 397 17.04 13.74 10.64
N ASP A 398 17.96 14.69 10.78
CA ASP A 398 18.64 15.41 9.69
C ASP A 398 20.11 15.02 9.51
N HIS A 399 20.55 13.94 10.15
CA HIS A 399 21.90 13.40 10.07
C HIS A 399 21.88 11.87 10.21
N ASP A 400 22.98 11.23 9.81
CA ASP A 400 23.11 9.78 9.92
C ASP A 400 23.10 9.32 11.39
N ILE A 401 22.26 8.33 11.68
CA ILE A 401 22.15 7.71 13.00
C ILE A 401 22.18 6.21 12.79
N GLN A 402 23.07 5.50 13.49
CA GLN A 402 23.09 4.05 13.44
C GLN A 402 23.32 3.50 14.84
N ASN A 403 22.23 3.11 15.50
CA ASN A 403 22.25 2.48 16.81
C ASN A 403 21.21 1.36 16.90
N LYS A 404 21.12 0.70 18.06
CA LYS A 404 20.24 -0.45 18.27
C LYS A 404 18.73 -0.16 18.11
N ASN A 405 18.32 1.10 18.19
CA ASN A 405 16.93 1.53 18.16
C ASN A 405 16.59 2.42 16.96
N GLN A 406 17.59 2.96 16.28
CA GLN A 406 17.39 3.95 15.22
C GLN A 406 18.41 3.71 14.10
N LEU A 407 17.91 3.73 12.87
CA LEU A 407 18.69 3.84 11.66
C LEU A 407 18.19 5.05 10.88
N VAL A 408 19.05 6.02 10.62
CA VAL A 408 18.79 7.15 9.73
C VAL A 408 19.96 7.23 8.77
N ILE A 409 19.64 7.26 7.49
CA ILE A 409 20.60 7.48 6.41
C ILE A 409 20.13 8.69 5.64
N THR A 410 21.03 9.65 5.45
CA THR A 410 20.78 10.93 4.80
C THR A 410 21.52 11.03 3.46
N SER A 411 21.00 11.88 2.58
CA SER A 411 21.66 12.32 1.35
C SER A 411 21.72 13.85 1.41
N GLY A 412 22.83 14.41 1.91
CA GLY A 412 22.86 15.82 2.30
C GLY A 412 22.02 16.05 3.55
N SER A 413 21.12 17.04 3.54
CA SER A 413 20.15 17.30 4.62
C SER A 413 18.88 16.44 4.54
N SER A 414 18.71 15.69 3.45
CA SER A 414 17.49 14.92 3.17
C SER A 414 17.54 13.52 3.79
N VAL A 415 16.48 13.12 4.49
CA VAL A 415 16.26 11.74 4.92
C VAL A 415 16.06 10.87 3.69
N ARG A 416 16.93 9.87 3.53
CA ARG A 416 16.77 8.82 2.52
C ARG A 416 16.10 7.59 3.10
N TYR A 417 16.55 7.17 4.28
CA TYR A 417 15.98 6.05 5.03
C TYR A 417 15.89 6.43 6.50
N LEU A 418 14.77 6.08 7.13
CA LEU A 418 14.59 6.18 8.57
C LEU A 418 13.90 4.91 9.07
N ILE A 419 14.39 4.33 10.16
CA ILE A 419 13.75 3.23 10.90
C ILE A 419 13.93 3.54 12.38
N ILE A 420 12.82 3.64 13.10
CA ILE A 420 12.76 3.88 14.54
C ILE A 420 12.04 2.69 15.15
N LYS A 421 12.73 1.99 16.06
CA LYS A 421 12.14 0.94 16.89
C LYS A 421 11.39 1.57 18.05
N ASP A 422 10.21 1.02 18.35
CA ASP A 422 9.31 1.48 19.40
C ASP A 422 9.11 3.02 19.34
N PRO A 423 8.67 3.57 18.19
CA PRO A 423 8.52 5.01 17.99
C PRO A 423 7.66 5.65 19.08
N LYS A 424 8.07 6.86 19.50
CA LYS A 424 7.29 7.66 20.43
C LYS A 424 5.90 7.93 19.83
N PRO A 425 4.81 7.67 20.58
CA PRO A 425 3.47 8.03 20.12
C PRO A 425 3.30 9.54 20.03
N GLY A 426 2.47 9.99 19.10
CA GLY A 426 2.16 11.41 18.89
C GLY A 426 2.44 11.88 17.47
N LYS A 427 2.56 13.20 17.32
CA LYS A 427 2.69 13.89 16.03
C LYS A 427 4.11 13.78 15.47
N TRP A 428 4.25 13.14 14.31
CA TRP A 428 5.47 13.12 13.52
C TRP A 428 5.32 14.09 12.36
N GLU A 429 6.14 15.15 12.34
CA GLU A 429 6.10 16.19 11.32
C GLU A 429 7.05 15.81 10.17
N MET A 430 6.57 15.90 8.94
CA MET A 430 7.31 15.65 7.72
C MET A 430 7.19 16.84 6.78
N ALA A 431 8.28 17.20 6.12
CA ALA A 431 8.26 18.18 5.04
C ALA A 431 8.98 17.61 3.82
N MET A 432 8.38 17.82 2.64
CA MET A 432 8.92 17.40 1.36
C MET A 432 9.13 18.63 0.48
N THR A 433 10.32 18.77 -0.09
CA THR A 433 10.58 19.76 -1.13
C THR A 433 11.25 19.11 -2.33
N ALA A 434 10.90 19.53 -3.55
CA ALA A 434 11.57 19.08 -4.75
C ALA A 434 11.56 20.16 -5.84
N PRO A 435 12.67 20.39 -6.57
CA PRO A 435 12.70 21.27 -7.73
C PRO A 435 11.72 20.84 -8.83
N LYS A 436 11.40 21.78 -9.72
CA LYS A 436 10.61 21.51 -10.93
C LYS A 436 11.23 20.37 -11.73
N GLY A 437 10.41 19.41 -12.16
CA GLY A 437 10.83 18.27 -12.98
C GLY A 437 11.49 17.11 -12.22
N VAL A 438 11.68 17.21 -10.90
CA VAL A 438 12.23 16.12 -10.08
C VAL A 438 11.11 15.15 -9.71
N ARG A 439 11.25 13.89 -10.15
CA ARG A 439 10.42 12.77 -9.69
C ARG A 439 10.86 12.33 -8.31
N PHE A 440 9.89 12.06 -7.45
CA PHE A 440 10.14 11.42 -6.17
C PHE A 440 8.92 10.62 -5.72
N HIS A 441 9.18 9.64 -4.87
CA HIS A 441 8.21 8.88 -4.12
C HIS A 441 8.71 8.76 -2.67
N CYS A 442 7.85 9.13 -1.73
CA CYS A 442 8.13 9.09 -0.30
C CYS A 442 7.08 8.24 0.38
N GLU A 443 7.50 7.38 1.29
CA GLU A 443 6.61 6.61 2.16
C GLU A 443 7.05 6.74 3.60
N CYS A 444 6.09 6.87 4.51
CA CYS A 444 6.25 6.99 5.95
C CYS A 444 5.19 6.10 6.62
N ASN A 445 5.61 4.99 7.23
CA ASN A 445 4.70 3.93 7.65
C ASN A 445 5.06 3.42 9.05
N THR A 446 4.06 2.99 9.81
CA THR A 446 4.30 2.14 10.98
C THR A 446 4.17 0.66 10.62
N VAL A 447 4.81 -0.21 11.39
CA VAL A 447 4.56 -1.65 11.30
C VAL A 447 3.43 -2.01 12.27
N PRO A 448 2.40 -2.77 11.86
CA PRO A 448 1.36 -3.20 12.80
C PRO A 448 1.92 -4.09 13.90
N SER A 449 1.39 -3.96 15.12
CA SER A 449 1.83 -4.75 16.28
C SER A 449 1.43 -6.23 16.22
N LYS A 450 0.41 -6.58 15.44
CA LYS A 450 -0.15 -7.93 15.24
C LYS A 450 -0.71 -8.07 13.84
N ASP A 451 -0.86 -9.32 13.39
CA ASP A 451 -1.46 -9.67 12.09
C ASP A 451 -0.88 -8.87 10.91
N VAL A 452 0.44 -8.59 10.97
CA VAL A 452 1.17 -7.62 10.15
C VAL A 452 0.69 -7.58 8.70
N TYR A 453 0.76 -8.71 7.99
CA TYR A 453 0.35 -8.79 6.59
C TYR A 453 -1.13 -8.43 6.40
N ARG A 454 -2.03 -9.10 7.14
CA ARG A 454 -3.48 -8.91 6.98
C ARG A 454 -3.91 -7.49 7.31
N THR A 455 -3.32 -6.88 8.33
CA THR A 455 -3.60 -5.49 8.70
C THR A 455 -3.17 -4.53 7.61
N ILE A 456 -1.93 -4.66 7.11
CA ILE A 456 -1.42 -3.82 6.01
C ILE A 456 -2.33 -3.96 4.78
N THR A 457 -2.58 -5.19 4.33
CA THR A 457 -3.33 -5.43 3.10
C THR A 457 -4.77 -4.95 3.21
N ASN A 458 -5.44 -5.19 4.35
CA ASN A 458 -6.83 -4.76 4.54
C ASN A 458 -6.96 -3.24 4.61
N THR A 459 -6.02 -2.56 5.26
CA THR A 459 -6.04 -1.10 5.34
C THR A 459 -5.83 -0.50 3.96
N LEU A 460 -4.79 -0.92 3.24
CA LEU A 460 -4.52 -0.36 1.92
C LEU A 460 -5.63 -0.68 0.91
N SER A 461 -6.22 -1.88 0.96
CA SER A 461 -7.32 -2.25 0.05
C SER A 461 -8.63 -1.52 0.32
N LYS A 462 -8.93 -1.18 1.59
CA LYS A 462 -10.19 -0.53 1.98
C LYS A 462 -10.28 0.93 1.55
N HIS A 463 -9.14 1.58 1.37
CA HIS A 463 -9.04 3.01 1.08
C HIS A 463 -8.84 3.31 -0.40
N ASN A 464 -9.01 2.34 -1.30
CA ASN A 464 -8.81 2.52 -2.75
C ASN A 464 -7.50 3.25 -3.08
N LEU A 465 -6.46 3.10 -2.26
CA LEU A 465 -5.11 3.56 -2.60
C LEU A 465 -4.47 2.73 -3.72
N THR A 466 -5.30 2.01 -4.50
CA THR A 466 -5.09 1.82 -5.94
C THR A 466 -4.90 3.19 -6.56
N ILE A 467 -3.64 3.59 -6.66
CA ILE A 467 -3.18 4.71 -7.47
C ILE A 467 -3.84 4.58 -8.85
N ASP A 468 -4.43 5.69 -9.31
CA ASP A 468 -5.15 5.91 -10.57
C ASP A 468 -5.02 4.81 -11.62
N ASN A 469 -6.16 4.46 -12.23
CA ASN A 469 -6.33 3.60 -13.42
C ASN A 469 -5.63 4.12 -14.70
N ARG A 470 -4.37 4.58 -14.61
CA ARG A 470 -3.47 4.74 -15.74
C ARG A 470 -2.31 3.77 -15.54
N ASP A 471 -2.37 2.74 -16.37
CA ASP A 471 -1.46 1.60 -16.54
C ASP A 471 -1.63 0.44 -15.55
N THR A 472 -2.23 -0.63 -16.08
CA THR A 472 -2.48 -1.95 -15.49
C THR A 472 -1.23 -2.74 -15.09
N ASP A 473 -0.05 -2.11 -15.04
CA ASP A 473 1.22 -2.73 -14.64
C ASP A 473 1.59 -2.52 -13.15
N ASP A 474 0.88 -1.64 -12.41
CA ASP A 474 1.27 -1.22 -11.05
C ASP A 474 0.63 -2.02 -9.89
N ALA A 475 0.11 -3.22 -10.16
CA ALA A 475 -0.41 -4.15 -9.12
C ALA A 475 0.70 -4.71 -8.19
N THR A 476 1.94 -4.29 -8.41
CA THR A 476 3.20 -4.75 -7.85
C THR A 476 3.72 -3.87 -6.70
N GLY A 477 3.49 -2.55 -6.74
CA GLY A 477 4.01 -1.61 -5.73
C GLY A 477 3.57 -1.92 -4.29
N TRP A 478 2.27 -2.11 -4.04
CA TRP A 478 1.75 -2.39 -2.69
C TRP A 478 2.19 -3.76 -2.13
N ARG A 479 2.52 -4.73 -3.01
CA ARG A 479 3.07 -6.04 -2.61
C ARG A 479 4.49 -5.91 -2.09
N GLY A 480 5.26 -4.94 -2.59
CA GLY A 480 6.58 -4.56 -2.09
C GLY A 480 6.53 -3.98 -0.67
N ILE A 481 5.49 -3.21 -0.32
CA ILE A 481 5.32 -2.57 1.00
C ILE A 481 5.07 -3.59 2.11
N ALA A 482 4.20 -4.57 1.88
CA ALA A 482 3.97 -5.66 2.83
C ALA A 482 5.24 -6.54 3.02
N LEU A 483 6.02 -6.73 1.96
CA LEU A 483 7.31 -7.44 1.99
C LEU A 483 8.42 -6.63 2.67
N LEU A 484 8.44 -5.29 2.54
CA LEU A 484 9.34 -4.38 3.24
C LEU A 484 9.06 -4.37 4.74
N GLY A 485 7.80 -4.28 5.15
CA GLY A 485 7.40 -4.42 6.56
C GLY A 485 7.84 -5.75 7.18
N LEU A 486 7.70 -6.86 6.43
CA LEU A 486 8.21 -8.18 6.83
C LEU A 486 9.75 -8.24 6.84
N GLY A 487 10.42 -7.61 5.87
CA GLY A 487 11.88 -7.54 5.77
C GLY A 487 12.52 -6.77 6.93
N ILE A 488 11.91 -5.66 7.35
CA ILE A 488 12.35 -4.86 8.51
C ILE A 488 12.26 -5.69 9.80
N ILE A 489 11.18 -6.47 9.99
CA ILE A 489 11.05 -7.39 11.12
C ILE A 489 12.18 -8.44 11.11
N LEU A 490 12.52 -8.98 9.95
CA LEU A 490 13.56 -10.00 9.79
C LEU A 490 14.99 -9.48 10.01
N VAL A 491 15.29 -8.24 9.61
CA VAL A 491 16.63 -7.64 9.76
C VAL A 491 16.89 -7.17 11.19
N VAL A 492 15.87 -6.67 11.90
CA VAL A 492 16.05 -6.11 13.25
C VAL A 492 15.84 -7.14 14.37
N ALA A 493 15.11 -8.24 14.12
CA ALA A 493 14.93 -9.32 15.11
C ALA A 493 16.11 -10.32 15.18
N GLY A 494 17.09 -10.24 14.28
CA GLY A 494 18.28 -11.09 14.30
C GLY A 494 19.45 -10.45 15.07
N PRO A 495 19.93 -11.03 16.18
CA PRO A 495 21.07 -10.48 16.91
C PRO A 495 22.38 -10.90 16.23
N VAL A 496 22.80 -10.16 15.21
CA VAL A 496 24.22 -10.07 14.80
C VAL A 496 24.49 -8.63 14.33
N GLY A 497 24.60 -7.71 15.27
CA GLY A 497 25.44 -6.54 15.08
C GLY A 497 26.89 -6.91 15.40
N VAL A 498 27.83 -6.24 14.72
CA VAL A 498 29.25 -6.02 15.12
C VAL A 498 30.37 -6.82 14.42
N ALA A 499 30.13 -7.67 13.41
CA ALA A 499 31.25 -8.23 12.62
C ALA A 499 31.12 -7.93 11.12
N LEU A 500 31.96 -7.00 10.63
CA LEU A 500 32.21 -6.55 9.24
C LEU A 500 31.67 -5.15 8.89
N GLY A 501 32.37 -4.13 9.41
CA GLY A 501 32.19 -2.70 9.10
C GLY A 501 32.59 -2.26 7.68
N THR A 502 32.53 -3.15 6.68
CA THR A 502 32.80 -2.83 5.26
C THR A 502 31.60 -3.05 4.33
N ILE A 503 30.43 -3.45 4.87
CA ILE A 503 29.17 -3.64 4.12
C ILE A 503 28.12 -2.58 4.51
N GLY A 504 28.54 -1.44 5.06
CA GLY A 504 27.65 -0.30 5.33
C GLY A 504 27.05 0.32 4.06
N VAL A 505 27.66 0.07 2.89
CA VAL A 505 27.22 0.60 1.59
C VAL A 505 26.23 -0.31 0.85
N MET A 506 26.12 -1.61 1.21
CA MET A 506 25.20 -2.54 0.53
C MET A 506 23.87 -2.77 1.26
N ALA A 507 23.75 -2.40 2.54
CA ALA A 507 22.51 -2.61 3.30
C ALA A 507 21.35 -1.71 2.86
N GLY A 508 21.63 -0.49 2.35
CA GLY A 508 20.60 0.42 1.82
C GLY A 508 20.04 0.02 0.45
N GLY A 509 20.75 -0.81 -0.33
CA GLY A 509 20.30 -1.25 -1.65
C GLY A 509 19.48 -2.55 -1.64
N VAL A 510 19.47 -3.30 -0.53
CA VAL A 510 18.94 -4.68 -0.51
C VAL A 510 17.49 -4.74 -0.03
N THR A 511 16.98 -3.81 0.77
CA THR A 511 15.58 -3.80 1.20
C THR A 511 14.62 -3.32 0.11
N GLY A 512 14.98 -2.28 -0.66
CA GLY A 512 14.24 -1.91 -1.89
C GLY A 512 14.39 -2.93 -3.02
N GLY A 513 15.56 -3.58 -3.10
CA GLY A 513 15.84 -4.59 -4.12
C GLY A 513 15.06 -5.90 -3.97
N VAL A 514 14.59 -6.28 -2.78
CA VAL A 514 13.84 -7.56 -2.59
C VAL A 514 12.39 -7.44 -3.05
N GLY A 515 11.75 -6.28 -2.88
CA GLY A 515 10.45 -5.99 -3.48
C GLY A 515 10.55 -5.94 -5.01
N ALA A 516 11.51 -5.18 -5.54
CA ALA A 516 11.71 -5.01 -6.98
C ALA A 516 12.14 -6.31 -7.71
N LEU A 517 12.96 -7.19 -7.09
CA LEU A 517 13.35 -8.48 -7.72
C LEU A 517 12.18 -9.47 -7.84
N LEU A 518 11.22 -9.43 -6.90
CA LEU A 518 10.02 -10.27 -6.93
C LEU A 518 8.93 -9.70 -7.86
N ILE A 519 9.00 -8.40 -8.14
CA ILE A 519 8.09 -7.66 -9.03
C ILE A 519 8.54 -7.74 -10.49
N THR A 520 9.86 -7.75 -10.75
CA THR A 520 10.41 -7.79 -12.12
C THR A 520 10.44 -9.18 -12.76
N GLN A 521 10.18 -10.25 -12.00
CA GLN A 521 10.05 -11.60 -12.55
C GLN A 521 8.58 -12.01 -12.60
N ASN A 522 8.00 -12.01 -13.81
CA ASN A 522 6.62 -12.37 -14.16
C ASN A 522 6.07 -13.62 -13.41
N TYR A 523 5.44 -13.43 -12.25
CA TYR A 523 4.77 -14.46 -11.44
C TYR A 523 3.23 -14.33 -11.42
N SER A 524 2.64 -13.64 -12.40
CA SER A 524 1.21 -13.26 -12.43
C SER A 524 0.19 -14.39 -12.67
N ALA A 525 0.61 -15.66 -12.88
CA ALA A 525 -0.30 -16.72 -13.35
C ALA A 525 -0.65 -17.84 -12.33
N LEU A 526 -0.16 -17.80 -11.08
CA LEU A 526 -0.55 -18.76 -10.04
C LEU A 526 -1.70 -18.19 -9.19
N LYS A 527 -2.69 -19.01 -8.80
CA LYS A 527 -3.75 -18.59 -7.86
C LYS A 527 -3.11 -18.13 -6.54
N ASN A 528 -3.13 -16.82 -6.31
CA ASN A 528 -2.25 -16.11 -5.36
C ASN A 528 -2.41 -16.48 -3.88
N SER A 529 -3.58 -16.95 -3.43
CA SER A 529 -3.78 -17.30 -2.01
C SER A 529 -3.06 -18.60 -1.61
N GLU A 530 -2.97 -19.58 -2.49
CA GLU A 530 -2.29 -20.85 -2.22
C GLU A 530 -0.77 -20.75 -2.33
N PHE A 531 -0.29 -19.98 -3.32
CA PHE A 531 1.14 -19.71 -3.50
C PHE A 531 1.71 -18.94 -2.29
N MET A 532 1.01 -17.92 -1.81
CA MET A 532 1.45 -17.16 -0.64
C MET A 532 1.35 -17.96 0.67
N ARG A 533 0.37 -18.87 0.79
CA ARG A 533 0.30 -19.83 1.91
C ARG A 533 1.46 -20.82 1.89
N LEU A 534 1.92 -21.21 0.71
CA LEU A 534 3.10 -22.07 0.54
C LEU A 534 4.38 -21.30 0.91
N VAL A 535 4.57 -20.08 0.42
CA VAL A 535 5.74 -19.22 0.73
C VAL A 535 5.82 -18.90 2.23
N ALA A 536 4.70 -18.56 2.87
CA ALA A 536 4.66 -18.30 4.31
C ALA A 536 5.03 -19.54 5.15
N LYS A 537 4.50 -20.71 4.78
CA LYS A 537 4.87 -21.99 5.43
C LYS A 537 6.33 -22.35 5.18
N LEU A 538 6.86 -22.10 3.98
CA LEU A 538 8.25 -22.39 3.64
C LEU A 538 9.21 -21.50 4.46
N ASN A 539 8.88 -20.22 4.63
CA ASN A 539 9.68 -19.27 5.40
C ASN A 539 9.73 -19.62 6.89
N GLU A 540 8.60 -19.99 7.50
CA GLU A 540 8.55 -20.45 8.90
C GLU A 540 9.45 -21.68 9.13
N GLN A 541 9.47 -22.61 8.16
CA GLN A 541 10.31 -23.82 8.22
C GLN A 541 11.79 -23.51 7.95
N ILE A 542 12.10 -22.55 7.07
CA ILE A 542 13.48 -22.09 6.82
C ILE A 542 14.05 -21.42 8.07
N ASP A 543 13.28 -20.55 8.74
CA ASP A 543 13.72 -19.90 9.99
C ASP A 543 13.99 -20.92 11.09
N LYS A 544 13.11 -21.92 11.22
CA LYS A 544 13.28 -23.03 12.16
C LYS A 544 14.49 -23.91 11.80
N PHE A 545 14.71 -24.19 10.52
CA PHE A 545 15.88 -24.93 10.04
C PHE A 545 17.18 -24.17 10.33
N ILE A 546 17.25 -22.87 10.04
CA ILE A 546 18.44 -22.05 10.29
C ILE A 546 18.74 -22.00 11.79
N LYS A 547 17.70 -21.81 12.63
CA LYS A 547 17.84 -21.83 14.08
C LYS A 547 18.36 -23.18 14.59
N GLU A 548 17.79 -24.29 14.14
CA GLU A 548 18.22 -25.62 14.55
C GLU A 548 19.60 -26.01 13.98
N ALA A 549 19.96 -25.57 12.78
CA ALA A 549 21.28 -25.77 12.19
C ALA A 549 22.38 -25.08 13.00
N LYS A 550 22.08 -23.89 13.56
CA LYS A 550 22.94 -23.17 14.50
C LYS A 550 23.07 -23.90 15.84
N GLU A 551 21.96 -24.40 16.38
CA GLU A 551 21.92 -25.03 17.72
C GLU A 551 22.47 -26.46 17.75
N LYS A 552 22.20 -27.27 16.71
CA LYS A 552 22.43 -28.73 16.72
C LYS A 552 23.50 -29.20 15.75
N GLY A 553 24.04 -28.28 14.96
CA GLY A 553 25.00 -28.56 13.89
C GLY A 553 24.32 -29.02 12.61
N PHE A 554 24.81 -28.49 11.49
CA PHE A 554 24.21 -28.61 10.16
C PHE A 554 23.88 -30.05 9.71
N ARG A 555 24.76 -31.03 10.01
CA ARG A 555 24.54 -32.45 9.66
C ARG A 555 23.32 -33.06 10.37
N LYS A 556 23.10 -32.75 11.66
CA LYS A 556 21.96 -33.28 12.43
C LYS A 556 20.66 -32.63 12.00
N THR A 557 20.70 -31.36 11.64
CA THR A 557 19.51 -30.61 11.19
C THR A 557 19.04 -31.07 9.82
N ILE A 558 19.95 -31.31 8.86
CA ILE A 558 19.58 -31.89 7.56
C ILE A 558 18.92 -33.27 7.71
N ALA A 559 19.44 -34.13 8.59
CA ALA A 559 18.86 -35.46 8.83
C ALA A 559 17.40 -35.40 9.33
N ARG A 560 17.03 -34.32 10.03
CA ARG A 560 15.68 -34.11 10.58
C ARG A 560 14.70 -33.51 9.58
N TYR A 561 15.17 -32.62 8.69
CA TYR A 561 14.31 -31.96 7.68
C TYR A 561 14.25 -32.70 6.33
N ARG A 562 14.99 -33.81 6.21
CA ARG A 562 14.98 -34.72 5.05
C ARG A 562 13.57 -35.14 4.62
N ASP A 563 12.68 -35.34 5.59
CA ASP A 563 11.31 -35.82 5.33
C ASP A 563 10.34 -34.68 4.97
N LEU A 564 10.71 -33.41 5.21
CA LEU A 564 9.82 -32.24 5.04
C LEU A 564 9.99 -31.52 3.69
N LEU A 565 11.20 -31.55 3.13
CA LEU A 565 11.53 -30.89 1.85
C LEU A 565 11.70 -31.88 0.69
N GLY A 566 11.48 -33.18 0.97
CA GLY A 566 11.72 -34.26 0.03
C GLY A 566 13.19 -34.34 -0.40
N ASN A 567 13.48 -35.40 -1.14
CA ASN A 567 14.69 -35.69 -1.92
C ASN A 567 15.59 -34.47 -2.33
N ILE A 568 16.29 -33.83 -1.39
CA ILE A 568 17.46 -32.94 -1.62
C ILE A 568 18.69 -33.60 -0.98
N SER A 569 19.71 -33.83 -1.79
CA SER A 569 20.95 -34.52 -1.47
C SER A 569 21.89 -33.63 -0.65
N TYR A 570 22.90 -34.23 -0.01
CA TYR A 570 23.87 -33.47 0.78
C TYR A 570 24.68 -32.52 -0.10
N SER A 571 25.08 -32.96 -1.29
CA SER A 571 25.78 -32.13 -2.28
C SER A 571 24.89 -30.99 -2.80
N GLU A 572 23.59 -31.24 -3.03
CA GLU A 572 22.63 -30.19 -3.40
C GLU A 572 22.51 -29.14 -2.28
N TRP A 573 22.39 -29.58 -1.02
CA TRP A 573 22.38 -28.69 0.15
C TRP A 573 23.67 -27.87 0.30
N LYS A 574 24.83 -28.48 0.06
CA LYS A 574 26.12 -27.80 0.12
C LYS A 574 26.22 -26.70 -0.93
N ILE A 575 25.68 -26.93 -2.12
CA ILE A 575 25.63 -25.92 -3.19
C ILE A 575 24.68 -24.77 -2.82
N LEU A 576 23.54 -25.06 -2.18
CA LEU A 576 22.55 -24.04 -1.81
C LEU A 576 22.95 -23.19 -0.60
N VAL A 577 23.53 -23.81 0.45
CA VAL A 577 23.78 -23.13 1.74
C VAL A 577 25.10 -22.37 1.79
N LEU A 578 26.10 -22.74 0.98
CA LEU A 578 27.38 -22.01 0.90
C LEU A 578 27.30 -20.76 0.00
N ARG A 579 26.10 -20.34 -0.38
CA ARG A 579 25.84 -19.26 -1.31
C ARG A 579 24.99 -18.18 -0.63
N PRO A 580 24.97 -16.94 -1.19
CA PRO A 580 24.10 -15.88 -0.69
C PRO A 580 22.67 -16.37 -0.46
N HIS A 581 22.00 -15.85 0.57
CA HIS A 581 20.65 -16.26 0.99
C HIS A 581 19.63 -16.31 -0.16
N LYS A 582 19.75 -15.40 -1.14
CA LYS A 582 18.91 -15.38 -2.36
C LYS A 582 19.00 -16.68 -3.18
N ILE A 583 20.18 -17.30 -3.25
CA ILE A 583 20.41 -18.56 -3.95
C ILE A 583 19.76 -19.74 -3.22
N LEU A 584 19.84 -19.75 -1.89
CA LEU A 584 19.18 -20.76 -1.06
C LEU A 584 17.66 -20.71 -1.23
N GLN A 585 17.07 -19.51 -1.14
CA GLN A 585 15.63 -19.32 -1.29
C GLN A 585 15.13 -19.66 -2.70
N GLY A 586 15.79 -19.15 -3.75
CA GLY A 586 15.39 -19.45 -5.13
C GLY A 586 15.52 -20.95 -5.46
N GLY A 587 16.54 -21.62 -4.90
CA GLY A 587 16.70 -23.07 -5.02
C GLY A 587 15.56 -23.83 -4.36
N LEU A 588 15.27 -23.53 -3.08
CA LEU A 588 14.19 -24.18 -2.32
C LEU A 588 12.81 -23.93 -2.94
N LEU A 589 12.55 -22.71 -3.43
CA LEU A 589 11.30 -22.40 -4.13
C LEU A 589 11.16 -23.20 -5.43
N SER A 590 12.24 -23.37 -6.18
CA SER A 590 12.24 -24.19 -7.40
C SER A 590 11.89 -25.64 -7.08
N TYR A 591 12.42 -26.22 -6.00
CA TYR A 591 12.02 -27.58 -5.55
C TYR A 591 10.55 -27.65 -5.17
N ALA A 592 10.05 -26.69 -4.38
CA ALA A 592 8.66 -26.69 -3.90
C ALA A 592 7.66 -26.59 -5.07
N LEU A 593 7.94 -25.73 -6.05
CA LEU A 593 7.12 -25.56 -7.24
C LEU A 593 7.16 -26.81 -8.14
N THR A 594 8.34 -27.39 -8.36
CA THR A 594 8.44 -28.63 -9.11
C THR A 594 7.67 -29.76 -8.42
N TYR A 595 7.82 -29.92 -7.10
CA TYR A 595 7.15 -30.97 -6.34
C TYR A 595 5.62 -30.87 -6.46
N ARG A 596 5.06 -29.66 -6.31
CA ARG A 596 3.62 -29.39 -6.47
C ARG A 596 3.09 -29.85 -7.83
N VAL A 597 3.86 -29.68 -8.90
CA VAL A 597 3.40 -30.06 -10.25
C VAL A 597 3.44 -31.58 -10.43
N VAL A 598 4.42 -32.25 -9.84
CA VAL A 598 4.66 -33.68 -10.09
C VAL A 598 4.02 -34.61 -9.05
N GLU A 599 3.60 -34.12 -7.89
CA GLU A 599 3.02 -34.94 -6.81
C GLU A 599 1.71 -35.66 -7.22
N HIS A 600 0.99 -35.12 -8.20
CA HIS A 600 -0.25 -35.69 -8.72
C HIS A 600 -0.07 -36.61 -9.94
N MET A 601 1.16 -36.87 -10.38
CA MET A 601 1.43 -37.70 -11.56
C MET A 601 1.60 -39.18 -11.15
N GLU A 602 0.79 -40.06 -11.73
CA GLU A 602 0.79 -41.50 -11.38
C GLU A 602 1.90 -42.31 -12.06
N ASN A 603 2.39 -41.88 -13.23
CA ASN A 603 3.45 -42.59 -13.96
C ASN A 603 4.83 -42.05 -13.56
N ALA A 604 5.63 -42.89 -12.91
CA ALA A 604 6.95 -42.54 -12.37
C ALA A 604 7.94 -42.01 -13.43
N ASP A 605 7.96 -42.60 -14.63
CA ASP A 605 8.88 -42.17 -15.70
C ASP A 605 8.49 -40.80 -16.27
N LYS A 606 7.20 -40.54 -16.44
CA LYS A 606 6.68 -39.20 -16.82
C LYS A 606 6.89 -38.18 -15.71
N GLN A 607 6.66 -38.58 -14.47
CA GLN A 607 6.88 -37.76 -13.28
C GLN A 607 8.35 -37.32 -13.19
N ASN A 608 9.29 -38.26 -13.39
CA ASN A 608 10.72 -37.98 -13.39
C ASN A 608 11.10 -36.98 -14.50
N ALA A 609 10.64 -37.24 -15.73
CA ALA A 609 10.96 -36.39 -16.87
C ALA A 609 10.43 -34.95 -16.73
N VAL A 610 9.20 -34.78 -16.23
CA VAL A 610 8.63 -33.45 -15.92
C VAL A 610 9.40 -32.78 -14.78
N ARG A 611 9.74 -33.53 -13.72
CA ARG A 611 10.49 -33.02 -12.57
C ARG A 611 11.80 -32.38 -13.00
N HIS A 612 12.64 -33.10 -13.73
CA HIS A 612 13.96 -32.63 -14.15
C HIS A 612 13.86 -31.44 -15.12
N THR A 613 12.97 -31.52 -16.11
CA THR A 613 12.81 -30.45 -17.10
C THR A 613 12.28 -29.17 -16.47
N LEU A 614 11.25 -29.27 -15.62
CA LEU A 614 10.67 -28.12 -14.94
C LEU A 614 11.65 -27.51 -13.95
N TRP A 615 12.27 -28.33 -13.09
CA TRP A 615 13.22 -27.87 -12.08
C TRP A 615 14.38 -27.09 -12.69
N GLN A 616 14.98 -27.59 -13.77
CA GLN A 616 16.06 -26.88 -14.47
C GLN A 616 15.57 -25.59 -15.14
N CYS A 617 14.36 -25.57 -15.71
CA CYS A 617 13.80 -24.34 -16.26
C CYS A 617 13.64 -23.25 -15.18
N LEU A 618 13.06 -23.62 -14.02
CA LEU A 618 12.88 -22.70 -12.89
C LEU A 618 14.22 -22.23 -12.31
N LEU A 619 15.22 -23.11 -12.18
CA LEU A 619 16.54 -22.76 -11.67
C LEU A 619 17.29 -21.78 -12.60
N VAL A 620 17.20 -21.97 -13.92
CA VAL A 620 17.80 -21.03 -14.88
C VAL A 620 17.09 -19.67 -14.82
N LYS A 621 15.75 -19.66 -14.74
CA LYS A 621 14.96 -18.42 -14.66
C LYS A 621 15.16 -17.64 -13.37
N GLY A 622 15.25 -18.33 -12.23
CA GLY A 622 15.36 -17.69 -10.93
C GLY A 622 16.78 -17.43 -10.45
N LEU A 623 17.76 -18.18 -10.96
CA LEU A 623 19.12 -18.12 -10.48
C LEU A 623 20.09 -17.94 -11.65
N SER A 624 20.69 -19.02 -12.13
CA SER A 624 21.62 -18.99 -13.26
C SER A 624 21.79 -20.37 -13.86
N LYS A 625 22.21 -20.41 -15.14
CA LYS A 625 22.51 -21.65 -15.87
C LYS A 625 23.67 -22.44 -15.27
N ASP A 626 24.71 -21.76 -14.78
CA ASP A 626 25.83 -22.39 -14.08
C ASP A 626 25.37 -23.10 -12.79
N LEU A 627 24.54 -22.43 -11.99
CA LEU A 627 24.03 -23.02 -10.77
C LEU A 627 23.07 -24.18 -11.03
N ALA A 628 22.18 -24.02 -12.02
CA ALA A 628 21.26 -25.08 -12.43
C ALA A 628 22.02 -26.34 -12.85
N THR A 629 23.10 -26.18 -13.61
CA THR A 629 24.01 -27.26 -14.01
C THR A 629 24.70 -27.91 -12.80
N LYS A 630 25.24 -27.11 -11.87
CA LYS A 630 25.90 -27.62 -10.66
C LYS A 630 24.95 -28.42 -9.77
N LEU A 631 23.69 -27.97 -9.63
CA LEU A 631 22.66 -28.67 -8.89
C LEU A 631 22.22 -29.95 -9.59
N GLY A 632 22.03 -29.93 -10.91
CA GLY A 632 21.77 -31.13 -11.70
C GLY A 632 22.87 -32.18 -11.55
N ASP A 633 24.13 -31.79 -11.77
CA ASP A 633 25.30 -32.69 -11.59
C ASP A 633 25.43 -33.23 -10.16
N ALA A 634 25.01 -32.47 -9.14
CA ALA A 634 24.98 -32.94 -7.75
C ALA A 634 23.83 -33.91 -7.49
N HIS A 635 22.66 -33.70 -8.10
CA HIS A 635 21.51 -34.59 -8.05
C HIS A 635 21.87 -35.98 -8.60
N GLU A 636 22.42 -36.03 -9.81
CA GLU A 636 22.77 -37.28 -10.49
C GLU A 636 23.87 -38.06 -9.76
N ARG A 637 24.85 -37.37 -9.17
CA ARG A 637 25.96 -38.01 -8.44
C ARG A 637 25.54 -38.70 -7.15
N GLU A 638 24.62 -38.10 -6.39
CA GLU A 638 24.18 -38.65 -5.12
C GLU A 638 22.99 -39.62 -5.26
N ARG A 639 22.39 -39.69 -6.45
CA ARG A 639 21.28 -40.60 -6.76
C ARG A 639 21.50 -41.32 -8.08
N PRO A 640 22.50 -42.21 -8.16
CA PRO A 640 22.70 -42.98 -9.37
C PRO A 640 21.52 -43.94 -9.57
N GLY A 641 20.67 -43.63 -10.55
CA GLY A 641 19.71 -44.57 -11.14
C GLY A 641 20.40 -45.57 -12.07
N HIS A 642 19.60 -46.38 -12.76
CA HIS A 642 20.10 -47.22 -13.85
C HIS A 642 20.67 -46.35 -14.98
N LYS A 643 21.58 -46.89 -15.82
CA LYS A 643 22.21 -46.12 -16.91
C LYS A 643 21.21 -45.39 -17.82
N ALA A 644 20.04 -45.99 -18.06
CA ALA A 644 18.97 -45.38 -18.85
C ALA A 644 18.25 -44.24 -18.12
N ASP A 645 18.17 -44.31 -16.79
CA ASP A 645 17.54 -43.31 -15.92
C ASP A 645 18.41 -42.05 -15.87
N ASN A 646 19.69 -42.19 -15.53
CA ASN A 646 20.64 -41.06 -15.49
C ASN A 646 20.77 -40.37 -16.85
N LEU A 647 20.71 -41.15 -17.94
CA LEU A 647 20.75 -40.59 -19.30
C LEU A 647 19.45 -39.85 -19.64
N ALA A 648 18.29 -40.32 -19.20
CA ALA A 648 17.03 -39.60 -19.34
C ALA A 648 17.06 -38.29 -18.54
N ASP A 649 17.57 -38.31 -17.33
CA ASP A 649 17.66 -37.16 -16.43
C ASP A 649 18.64 -36.10 -16.96
N GLU A 650 19.81 -36.51 -17.46
CA GLU A 650 20.76 -35.60 -18.13
C GLU A 650 20.13 -34.92 -19.36
N ILE A 651 19.43 -35.70 -20.20
CA ILE A 651 18.74 -35.17 -21.39
C ILE A 651 17.64 -34.18 -20.98
N ASN A 652 16.83 -34.51 -19.98
CA ASN A 652 15.74 -33.66 -19.50
C ASN A 652 16.25 -32.42 -18.78
N ASN A 653 17.38 -32.51 -18.06
CA ASN A 653 18.03 -31.37 -17.46
C ASN A 653 18.46 -30.35 -18.52
N ILE A 654 19.11 -30.82 -19.61
CA ILE A 654 19.50 -29.97 -20.75
C ILE A 654 18.27 -29.35 -21.43
N LYS A 655 17.19 -30.14 -21.62
CA LYS A 655 15.93 -29.64 -22.18
C LYS A 655 15.33 -28.53 -21.32
N GLY A 656 15.33 -28.68 -19.99
CA GLY A 656 14.86 -27.66 -19.06
C GLY A 656 15.67 -26.37 -19.14
N GLN A 657 16.99 -26.47 -19.25
CA GLN A 657 17.85 -25.30 -19.40
C GLN A 657 17.64 -24.57 -20.73
N ARG A 658 17.46 -25.31 -21.85
CA ARG A 658 17.12 -24.70 -23.16
C ARG A 658 15.75 -24.08 -23.14
N LEU A 659 14.78 -24.74 -22.51
CA LEU A 659 13.44 -24.21 -22.35
C LEU A 659 13.44 -22.85 -21.62
N ALA A 660 14.30 -22.68 -20.61
CA ALA A 660 14.45 -21.40 -19.95
C ALA A 660 15.00 -20.29 -20.86
N ASP A 661 15.72 -20.61 -21.93
CA ASP A 661 16.15 -19.63 -22.93
C ASP A 661 14.97 -19.28 -23.89
N GLU A 662 13.99 -20.17 -24.06
CA GLU A 662 12.84 -20.02 -24.97
C GLU A 662 11.63 -19.31 -24.37
N VAL A 663 11.43 -19.39 -23.04
CA VAL A 663 10.28 -18.81 -22.35
C VAL A 663 10.63 -17.47 -21.70
N ASP A 664 9.68 -16.56 -21.51
CA ASP A 664 9.92 -15.25 -20.88
C ASP A 664 9.63 -15.22 -19.37
N SER A 665 9.06 -16.29 -18.82
CA SER A 665 8.53 -16.30 -17.45
C SER A 665 8.50 -17.70 -16.85
N PHE A 666 8.42 -17.76 -15.51
CA PHE A 666 8.30 -19.03 -14.76
C PHE A 666 7.01 -19.77 -15.07
N ALA A 667 5.90 -19.04 -15.22
CA ALA A 667 4.60 -19.62 -15.57
C ALA A 667 4.66 -20.38 -16.91
N LYS A 668 5.41 -19.84 -17.88
CA LYS A 668 5.64 -20.49 -19.17
C LYS A 668 6.55 -21.72 -19.07
N CYS A 669 7.43 -21.84 -18.07
CA CYS A 669 8.15 -23.09 -17.83
C CYS A 669 7.16 -24.23 -17.55
N GLU A 670 6.16 -24.03 -16.67
CA GLU A 670 5.21 -25.09 -16.31
C GLU A 670 4.33 -25.50 -17.50
N SER A 671 3.69 -24.53 -18.16
CA SER A 671 2.79 -24.84 -19.28
C SER A 671 3.52 -25.52 -20.44
N ARG A 672 4.75 -25.06 -20.75
CA ARG A 672 5.55 -25.61 -21.84
C ARG A 672 6.12 -26.99 -21.53
N VAL A 673 6.50 -27.29 -20.27
CA VAL A 673 6.90 -28.66 -19.89
C VAL A 673 5.74 -29.65 -20.04
N LYS A 674 4.50 -29.25 -19.70
CA LYS A 674 3.31 -30.09 -19.90
C LYS A 674 3.05 -30.36 -21.39
N GLU A 675 3.25 -29.36 -22.24
CA GLU A 675 3.16 -29.52 -23.70
C GLU A 675 4.27 -30.45 -24.23
N MET A 676 5.51 -30.28 -23.78
CA MET A 676 6.61 -31.18 -24.13
C MET A 676 6.35 -32.62 -23.73
N LEU A 677 5.71 -32.87 -22.58
CA LEU A 677 5.29 -34.21 -22.18
C LEU A 677 4.22 -34.77 -23.13
N LYS A 678 3.20 -33.96 -23.47
CA LYS A 678 2.12 -34.35 -24.38
C LYS A 678 2.62 -34.68 -25.79
N ASP A 679 3.62 -33.93 -26.26
CA ASP A 679 4.22 -34.09 -27.57
C ASP A 679 5.26 -35.22 -27.65
N GLY A 680 5.51 -35.95 -26.55
CA GLY A 680 6.57 -36.96 -26.50
C GLY A 680 7.99 -36.39 -26.65
N LYS A 681 8.17 -35.09 -26.35
CA LYS A 681 9.46 -34.39 -26.44
C LYS A 681 10.34 -34.60 -25.21
N LEU A 682 9.79 -35.06 -24.08
CA LEU A 682 10.56 -35.42 -22.89
C LEU A 682 11.15 -36.82 -23.02
N GLN A 683 12.33 -37.05 -22.45
CA GLN A 683 12.98 -38.36 -22.51
C GLN A 683 12.48 -39.23 -21.37
N LEU A 684 11.86 -40.38 -21.67
CA LEU A 684 11.52 -41.37 -20.66
C LEU A 684 12.62 -42.45 -20.60
N ARG A 685 12.79 -43.05 -19.43
CA ARG A 685 13.70 -44.18 -19.22
C ARG A 685 13.36 -45.36 -20.13
N GLU A 686 12.08 -45.70 -20.24
CA GLU A 686 11.62 -46.82 -21.08
C GLU A 686 12.04 -46.69 -22.55
N ASP A 687 12.07 -45.47 -23.08
CA ASP A 687 12.47 -45.20 -24.47
C ASP A 687 13.95 -45.53 -24.68
N LEU A 688 14.78 -45.26 -23.67
CA LEU A 688 16.21 -45.57 -23.71
C LEU A 688 16.46 -47.06 -23.48
N GLU A 689 15.69 -47.72 -22.60
CA GLU A 689 15.80 -49.16 -22.37
C GLU A 689 15.39 -49.98 -23.60
N LYS A 690 14.33 -49.57 -24.31
CA LYS A 690 13.91 -50.20 -25.58
C LYS A 690 14.99 -50.05 -26.66
N ASN A 691 15.64 -48.89 -26.72
CA ASN A 691 16.74 -48.62 -27.67
C ASN A 691 18.05 -49.35 -27.31
N VAL A 692 18.34 -49.57 -26.02
CA VAL A 692 19.48 -50.36 -25.56
C VAL A 692 19.27 -51.86 -25.85
N LYS A 693 18.04 -52.38 -25.70
CA LYS A 693 17.68 -53.76 -26.07
C LYS A 693 17.69 -54.00 -27.60
N LEU A 694 17.38 -52.99 -28.41
CA LEU A 694 17.51 -53.07 -29.88
C LEU A 694 18.98 -53.01 -30.36
N ARG A 695 19.90 -52.48 -29.55
CA ARG A 695 21.32 -52.28 -29.92
C ARG A 695 22.31 -53.23 -29.24
N SER A 696 21.87 -54.13 -28.38
CA SER A 696 22.71 -55.23 -27.88
C SER A 696 23.11 -56.23 -28.98
N ASN A 697 22.58 -56.08 -30.21
CA ASN A 697 23.06 -56.77 -31.42
C ASN A 697 24.22 -56.02 -32.12
N GLY A 698 25.24 -55.61 -31.35
CA GLY A 698 26.61 -55.51 -31.87
C GLY A 698 27.08 -54.20 -32.50
N ASN A 699 26.97 -53.04 -31.83
CA ASN A 699 27.94 -51.95 -32.05
C ASN A 699 28.07 -50.98 -30.85
N PRO A 700 29.30 -50.59 -30.46
CA PRO A 700 29.52 -49.72 -29.30
C PRO A 700 29.17 -48.26 -29.58
N ILE A 701 28.58 -47.59 -28.58
CA ILE A 701 28.26 -46.15 -28.61
C ILE A 701 29.53 -45.35 -28.27
N LYS A 702 29.88 -44.36 -29.11
CA LYS A 702 30.81 -43.28 -28.76
C LYS A 702 30.18 -42.43 -27.65
N ILE A 703 30.60 -42.66 -26.41
CA ILE A 703 30.34 -41.74 -25.30
C ILE A 703 31.26 -40.52 -25.52
N TYR A 704 30.68 -39.33 -25.63
CA TYR A 704 31.46 -38.10 -25.62
C TYR A 704 32.16 -37.98 -24.27
N LYS A 705 33.49 -38.13 -24.25
CA LYS A 705 34.32 -37.77 -23.09
C LYS A 705 34.17 -36.27 -22.84
N LYS A 706 33.77 -35.90 -21.62
CA LYS A 706 33.86 -34.53 -21.08
C LYS A 706 35.34 -34.08 -21.15
N PRO A 707 35.67 -32.87 -21.62
CA PRO A 707 37.02 -32.32 -21.41
C PRO A 707 37.23 -32.14 -19.90
N SER A 708 38.37 -32.59 -19.38
CA SER A 708 38.80 -32.28 -18.01
C SER A 708 38.95 -30.76 -17.89
N ILE A 709 38.19 -30.14 -17.00
CA ILE A 709 38.50 -28.78 -16.55
C ILE A 709 39.66 -28.94 -15.57
N ASP A 710 40.84 -28.47 -15.97
CA ASP A 710 42.00 -28.33 -15.10
C ASP A 710 41.60 -27.54 -13.85
N ALA A 711 41.79 -28.16 -12.69
CA ALA A 711 41.83 -27.46 -11.41
C ALA A 711 43.16 -26.70 -11.35
N GLY A 712 43.20 -25.53 -11.99
CA GLY A 712 44.31 -24.58 -11.94
C GLY A 712 43.81 -23.24 -11.44
N SER A 713 43.69 -23.08 -10.12
CA SER A 713 43.77 -21.78 -9.49
C SER A 713 44.68 -21.88 -8.27
N ASP A 714 45.97 -21.66 -8.53
CA ASP A 714 46.98 -21.42 -7.52
C ASP A 714 46.56 -20.20 -6.68
N TYR A 715 46.28 -20.43 -5.40
CA TYR A 715 46.33 -19.38 -4.40
C TYR A 715 47.80 -19.10 -4.07
N VAL A 716 48.34 -18.02 -4.64
CA VAL A 716 49.62 -17.46 -4.17
C VAL A 716 49.33 -16.58 -2.96
N GLY A 717 49.48 -17.14 -1.77
CA GLY A 717 49.68 -16.39 -0.54
C GLY A 717 51.18 -16.26 -0.28
N ARG A 718 51.72 -15.04 -0.25
CA ARG A 718 53.04 -14.74 0.29
C ARG A 718 52.91 -14.63 1.81
N ASP A 719 53.54 -15.57 2.53
CA ASP A 719 54.42 -15.21 3.65
C ASP A 719 55.39 -16.37 3.99
N GLY A 720 56.66 -16.04 4.20
CA GLY A 720 57.68 -16.83 4.91
C GLY A 720 58.04 -18.26 4.44
N ASP A 721 59.12 -18.39 3.67
CA ASP A 721 60.07 -19.51 3.54
C ASP A 721 59.74 -20.87 4.20
N LYS A 722 59.15 -21.79 3.40
CA LYS A 722 59.56 -23.21 3.17
C LYS A 722 58.39 -24.02 2.57
N VAL A 723 58.49 -24.35 1.28
CA VAL A 723 57.54 -25.27 0.61
C VAL A 723 58.00 -26.71 0.83
N LYS A 724 57.16 -27.53 1.49
CA LYS A 724 57.29 -29.00 1.50
C LYS A 724 56.06 -29.57 0.78
N ILE A 725 56.26 -30.09 -0.43
CA ILE A 725 55.20 -30.74 -1.22
C ILE A 725 55.01 -32.16 -0.67
N ILE A 726 53.85 -32.45 -0.08
CA ILE A 726 53.37 -33.83 0.11
C ILE A 726 52.32 -34.06 -0.97
N GLY A 727 52.67 -34.83 -2.00
CA GLY A 727 51.76 -35.20 -3.08
C GLY A 727 50.77 -36.28 -2.61
N TYR A 728 49.49 -36.10 -2.93
CA TYR A 728 48.49 -37.17 -2.89
C TYR A 728 48.55 -38.00 -4.19
N PRO A 729 48.37 -39.33 -4.14
CA PRO A 729 48.49 -40.19 -5.31
C PRO A 729 47.32 -40.01 -6.29
N LYS A 730 47.61 -40.18 -7.58
CA LYS A 730 46.66 -40.13 -8.69
C LYS A 730 45.76 -41.38 -8.73
N PRO A 731 44.54 -41.28 -9.28
CA PRO A 731 43.51 -42.30 -9.17
C PRO A 731 43.63 -43.34 -10.30
N ASP A 732 44.48 -44.34 -10.07
CA ASP A 732 44.68 -45.46 -11.01
C ASP A 732 44.65 -46.84 -10.31
N ASP A 733 44.53 -46.90 -8.98
CA ASP A 733 44.67 -48.17 -8.23
C ASP A 733 43.34 -48.79 -7.77
N LYS A 734 43.27 -50.11 -7.94
CA LYS A 734 42.12 -51.02 -7.80
C LYS A 734 41.60 -51.28 -6.37
N ASP A 735 41.97 -50.50 -5.36
CA ASP A 735 41.69 -50.86 -3.94
C ASP A 735 40.65 -49.99 -3.22
N TRP A 736 39.76 -49.30 -3.95
CA TRP A 736 38.71 -48.48 -3.33
C TRP A 736 37.59 -49.25 -2.61
N CYS A 737 37.50 -50.58 -2.78
CA CYS A 737 36.46 -51.40 -2.13
C CYS A 737 36.80 -51.88 -0.71
N GLU A 738 38.06 -51.82 -0.26
CA GLU A 738 38.46 -52.42 1.02
C GLU A 738 38.42 -51.45 2.22
N ILE A 739 38.32 -50.14 1.98
CA ILE A 739 38.29 -49.12 3.03
C ILE A 739 36.87 -48.90 3.61
N GLN A 740 35.80 -49.18 2.84
CA GLN A 740 34.44 -49.03 3.35
C GLN A 740 33.98 -50.17 4.28
N HIS A 741 34.66 -51.32 4.28
CA HIS A 741 34.24 -52.46 5.10
C HIS A 741 34.72 -52.40 6.56
N LYS A 742 35.72 -51.56 6.88
CA LYS A 742 36.27 -51.41 8.26
C LYS A 742 35.67 -50.28 9.09
N GLN A 743 34.93 -49.33 8.52
CA GLN A 743 34.30 -48.24 9.29
C GLN A 743 32.86 -48.52 9.75
N ARG A 744 32.27 -49.67 9.36
CA ARG A 744 30.90 -50.05 9.76
C ARG A 744 30.79 -50.76 11.12
N ASN A 745 31.90 -51.18 11.72
CA ASN A 745 31.89 -51.95 12.98
C ASN A 745 32.83 -51.34 14.03
N ALA A 746 32.36 -50.32 14.76
CA ALA A 746 32.77 -50.04 16.14
C ALA A 746 31.90 -48.92 16.73
N GLY A 747 30.78 -49.29 17.35
CA GLY A 747 30.09 -48.45 18.31
C GLY A 747 30.67 -48.70 19.71
N GLY A 748 30.78 -47.64 20.53
CA GLY A 748 31.13 -47.76 21.95
C GLY A 748 31.71 -46.46 22.52
N TRP A 749 31.04 -45.93 23.55
CA TRP A 749 31.46 -44.79 24.35
C TRP A 749 32.69 -45.10 25.23
N VAL A 750 33.45 -44.06 25.62
CA VAL A 750 33.93 -43.71 26.99
C VAL A 750 35.23 -42.85 26.93
N LEU A 751 35.08 -41.62 27.47
CA LEU A 751 35.95 -40.83 28.36
C LEU A 751 37.49 -40.69 28.17
N GLU A 752 37.90 -39.44 28.45
CA GLU A 752 39.13 -38.94 29.09
C GLU A 752 40.31 -38.35 28.29
N LYS A 753 40.56 -37.07 28.64
CA LYS A 753 41.82 -36.31 28.76
C LYS A 753 42.66 -36.05 27.50
N PHE A 754 42.81 -34.76 27.17
CA PHE A 754 44.00 -34.00 27.57
C PHE A 754 43.66 -32.50 27.65
N ILE A 755 43.91 -31.94 28.83
CA ILE A 755 44.00 -30.50 29.12
C ILE A 755 45.46 -30.13 28.86
N GLU A 756 45.74 -29.05 28.13
CA GLU A 756 46.88 -28.21 28.46
C GLU A 756 46.62 -26.75 28.04
N PHE A 757 46.83 -25.88 29.03
CA PHE A 757 46.72 -24.43 29.01
C PHE A 757 48.02 -23.84 28.44
N GLU A 758 47.94 -22.89 27.52
CA GLU A 758 48.97 -21.83 27.43
C GLU A 758 48.33 -20.46 27.21
N LYS A 759 48.10 -19.80 28.36
CA LYS A 759 48.49 -18.43 28.72
C LYS A 759 48.41 -17.30 27.68
N VAL A 760 47.47 -16.41 27.97
CA VAL A 760 47.45 -14.97 27.70
C VAL A 760 48.69 -14.26 28.28
N PRO A 761 49.17 -13.18 27.64
CA PRO A 761 49.58 -11.98 28.36
C PRO A 761 48.65 -10.79 28.05
N GLU A 762 48.25 -10.15 29.14
CA GLU A 762 47.44 -8.94 29.25
C GLU A 762 48.14 -7.67 28.70
N PRO A 763 47.43 -6.53 28.60
CA PRO A 763 47.72 -5.44 27.66
C PRO A 763 48.65 -4.38 28.24
N LEU A 764 49.27 -3.59 27.35
CA LEU A 764 49.92 -2.33 27.69
C LEU A 764 49.44 -1.25 26.72
N LEU A 765 48.73 -0.27 27.32
CA LEU A 765 48.48 1.13 26.92
C LEU A 765 47.85 1.43 25.54
#